data_AF-A0A954F7V3-F1
#
_entry.id   AF-A0A954F7V3-F1
#
_cell.length_a   1.000
_cell.length_b   1.000
_cell.length_c   1.000
_cell.angle_alpha   90.00
_cell.angle_beta   90.00
_cell.angle_gamma   90.00
#
_symmetry.space_group_name_H-M   'P 1'
#
loop_
_entity.id
_entity.type
_entity.pdbx_description
1 polymer ?
#
loop_
_entity_poly.entity_id
_entity_poly.type
_entity_poly.pdbx_seq_one_letter_code
_entity_poly.pdbx_strand_id
1 'polypeptide(L)'
;MTNSRTVEISIDHILSELAAFPLCSSAALNRPLIGIDFELKGASQHLWRQTEIHFSGRFPHLGLDELISMRNSVWFGNSASGSRSLVDYLKWLSSLWLVSKGANAEPKSPNRTQKHEAYDPIARRAWRWMTFSLPGDLLLAGLSRDGRGPVRVNMLAPSVEALLRNGGYAETHLHLGAALDFSTAWASAMNLVGRGDGLEPSMFCDAFTSAGADHGEGLHLSQWLIRAAIVRYFLGAFLGKKTKASSFQAYMKETGILLHERFLNAVHFTAIRRAFKDLYQGKITNLFSKDSESFKLMQRAYNALTLVSTRPLPKQLDQVQSLDPLSDFFNANGHSGPSIQLQFLQLGLDYLERSPDDQLFAMLFWQVERVRGQVYRHCIQRPLTPGLMNFIRFYDRKGAITGLLEEIEFESAGALGGIGHGLASLEVRLSPASNYQSQLNVLDKLKKQIWQLRTKNHQNSGTLQHRRNGRLKTDAWCEVECGVVLHYLKFRGKKADRGIPQAFDHDNHADPTAALNSSGFRWQAFTRQTLKNANAIIQSLERKPELLFLLRGLDVCRDEHGVPTWVISPMFKAVQTRVKQISERERAYSRPELPRLRTTIHVGEDFVHLATGLRYMDEAIQHIPLNCGDRVGHGLALGIEPREWAHRAMRIAMPREDRWMDLIWERSWHGQHGSKFSSDRRTYVEDEILRLSKKIFDEDYHWTTHD
;
A
#
# COMPACT_ATOMS: atom_id res chain seq x y z
N MET A 1 -26.58 21.29 -1.47
CA MET A 1 -26.55 19.97 -0.81
C MET A 1 -25.15 19.78 -0.25
N THR A 2 -24.92 20.09 1.03
CA THR A 2 -23.62 19.85 1.69
C THR A 2 -23.77 18.64 2.59
N ASN A 3 -23.68 17.46 1.98
CA ASN A 3 -23.37 16.23 2.71
C ASN A 3 -21.86 16.10 2.68
N SER A 4 -21.18 16.37 3.79
CA SER A 4 -19.89 15.75 4.02
C SER A 4 -19.95 15.06 5.37
N ARG A 5 -19.76 13.75 5.34
CA ARG A 5 -19.13 13.04 6.45
C ARG A 5 -17.78 13.75 6.61
N THR A 6 -17.71 14.75 7.50
CA THR A 6 -16.60 15.70 7.60
C THR A 6 -15.36 14.98 8.10
N VAL A 7 -14.62 14.35 7.19
CA VAL A 7 -13.21 14.08 7.44
C VAL A 7 -12.53 15.44 7.43
N GLU A 8 -12.19 15.94 8.62
CA GLU A 8 -11.33 17.12 8.73
C GLU A 8 -10.01 16.82 8.01
N ILE A 9 -9.75 17.59 6.95
CA ILE A 9 -8.52 17.45 6.20
C ILE A 9 -7.43 18.15 7.00
N SER A 10 -6.45 17.35 7.44
CA SER A 10 -5.33 17.87 8.23
C SER A 10 -4.53 18.91 7.43
N ILE A 11 -4.19 20.03 8.06
CA ILE A 11 -3.26 21.02 7.47
C ILE A 11 -1.90 20.40 7.11
N ASP A 12 -1.45 19.39 7.87
CA ASP A 12 -0.22 18.64 7.59
C ASP A 12 -0.31 17.97 6.20
N HIS A 13 -1.48 17.50 5.78
CA HIS A 13 -1.69 16.95 4.45
C HIS A 13 -1.55 18.01 3.35
N ILE A 14 -2.18 19.17 3.53
CA ILE A 14 -2.13 20.29 2.57
C ILE A 14 -0.69 20.74 2.37
N LEU A 15 0.06 20.93 3.47
CA LEU A 15 1.46 21.34 3.44
C LEU A 15 2.36 20.29 2.77
N SER A 16 2.15 18.99 3.07
CA SER A 16 2.92 17.91 2.44
C SER A 16 2.66 17.79 0.93
N GLU A 17 1.40 17.91 0.49
CA GLU A 17 1.08 17.90 -0.95
C GLU A 17 1.68 19.12 -1.67
N LEU A 18 1.65 20.29 -1.03
CA LEU A 18 2.21 21.51 -1.58
C LEU A 18 3.73 21.41 -1.69
N ALA A 19 4.39 20.84 -0.67
CA ALA A 19 5.83 20.58 -0.66
C ALA A 19 6.24 19.59 -1.75
N ALA A 20 5.43 18.56 -1.98
CA ALA A 20 5.67 17.52 -2.98
C ALA A 20 5.51 17.99 -4.43
N PHE A 21 4.69 19.03 -4.65
CA PHE A 21 4.22 19.41 -5.99
C PHE A 21 5.36 19.69 -7.00
N PRO A 22 6.43 20.45 -6.66
CA PRO A 22 7.53 20.70 -7.60
C PRO A 22 8.39 19.47 -7.91
N LEU A 23 8.38 18.48 -7.01
CA LEU A 23 9.25 17.31 -7.04
C LEU A 23 8.59 16.09 -7.68
N CYS A 24 7.29 15.90 -7.49
CA CYS A 24 6.61 14.65 -7.83
C CYS A 24 5.18 14.85 -8.36
N SER A 25 4.80 16.03 -8.85
CA SER A 25 3.50 16.21 -9.54
C SER A 25 3.57 15.81 -11.01
N SER A 26 2.43 15.44 -11.59
CA SER A 26 2.30 15.23 -13.04
C SER A 26 2.60 16.51 -13.82
N ALA A 27 2.27 17.68 -13.27
CA ALA A 27 2.57 18.97 -13.85
C ALA A 27 4.09 19.18 -14.00
N ALA A 28 4.87 18.86 -12.96
CA ALA A 28 6.33 18.96 -13.00
C ALA A 28 6.97 17.90 -13.92
N LEU A 29 6.35 16.72 -14.07
CA LEU A 29 6.78 15.68 -15.02
C LEU A 29 6.55 16.12 -16.48
N ASN A 30 5.39 16.71 -16.75
CA ASN A 30 4.96 17.10 -18.10
C ASN A 30 5.58 18.42 -18.58
N ARG A 31 5.93 19.32 -17.65
CA ARG A 31 6.64 20.57 -17.93
C ARG A 31 7.86 20.67 -17.03
N PRO A 32 8.97 20.03 -17.43
CA PRO A 32 10.14 19.88 -16.59
C PRO A 32 10.76 21.21 -16.16
N LEU A 33 11.26 21.25 -14.93
CA LEU A 33 11.99 22.36 -14.34
C LEU A 33 13.12 21.83 -13.45
N ILE A 34 14.15 22.64 -13.22
CA ILE A 34 15.25 22.30 -12.30
C ILE A 34 15.36 23.28 -11.11
N GLY A 35 14.48 24.28 -11.06
CA GLY A 35 14.37 25.26 -9.98
C GLY A 35 13.05 26.01 -10.05
N ILE A 36 12.65 26.62 -8.94
CA ILE A 36 11.40 27.37 -8.79
C ILE A 36 11.73 28.86 -8.77
N ASP A 37 11.09 29.61 -9.67
CA ASP A 37 11.26 31.05 -9.86
C ASP A 37 10.31 31.83 -8.94
N PHE A 38 10.84 32.84 -8.25
CA PHE A 38 10.09 33.60 -7.24
C PHE A 38 9.03 34.53 -7.86
N GLU A 39 9.29 35.03 -9.07
CA GLU A 39 8.35 35.85 -9.83
C GLU A 39 7.33 34.98 -10.60
N LEU A 40 7.39 33.65 -10.41
CA LEU A 40 6.56 32.67 -11.09
C LEU A 40 6.59 32.81 -12.60
N LYS A 41 7.77 33.02 -13.18
CA LYS A 41 7.96 33.06 -14.65
C LYS A 41 8.12 31.65 -15.24
N GLY A 42 7.82 31.52 -16.53
CA GLY A 42 8.10 30.32 -17.31
C GLY A 42 7.41 29.06 -16.77
N ALA A 43 8.20 28.00 -16.51
CA ALA A 43 7.68 26.73 -16.01
C ALA A 43 7.07 26.85 -14.59
N SER A 44 7.57 27.76 -13.75
CA SER A 44 7.05 28.01 -12.40
C SER A 44 5.63 28.58 -12.41
N GLN A 45 5.31 29.40 -13.41
CA GLN A 45 3.95 29.90 -13.62
C GLN A 45 2.97 28.75 -13.85
N HIS A 46 3.34 27.85 -14.75
CA HIS A 46 2.52 26.70 -15.10
C HIS A 46 2.38 25.75 -13.91
N LEU A 47 3.48 25.49 -13.19
CA LEU A 47 3.46 24.69 -11.97
C LEU A 47 2.47 25.26 -10.97
N TRP A 48 2.55 26.55 -10.66
CA TRP A 48 1.62 27.22 -9.75
C TRP A 48 0.17 27.13 -10.23
N ARG A 49 -0.08 27.38 -11.52
CA ARG A 49 -1.45 27.27 -12.06
C ARG A 49 -2.04 25.87 -11.89
N GLN A 50 -1.22 24.83 -12.08
CA GLN A 50 -1.67 23.45 -11.85
C GLN A 50 -1.83 23.14 -10.36
N THR A 51 -1.01 23.72 -9.48
CA THR A 51 -1.19 23.65 -8.03
C THR A 51 -2.53 24.25 -7.62
N GLU A 52 -2.85 25.47 -8.07
CA GLU A 52 -4.12 26.13 -7.78
C GLU A 52 -5.32 25.24 -8.18
N ILE A 53 -5.35 24.76 -9.43
CA ILE A 53 -6.42 23.87 -9.92
C ILE A 53 -6.52 22.59 -9.07
N HIS A 54 -5.38 21.99 -8.72
CA HIS A 54 -5.34 20.76 -7.93
C HIS A 54 -5.95 20.95 -6.55
N PHE A 55 -5.64 22.06 -5.87
CA PHE A 55 -6.06 22.33 -4.51
C PHE A 55 -7.49 22.87 -4.44
N SER A 56 -7.87 23.82 -5.30
CA SER A 56 -9.24 24.37 -5.31
C SER A 56 -10.30 23.30 -5.60
N GLY A 57 -9.97 22.29 -6.41
CA GLY A 57 -10.89 21.16 -6.67
C GLY A 57 -11.00 20.15 -5.53
N ARG A 58 -9.99 20.02 -4.68
CA ARG A 58 -9.94 19.03 -3.58
C ARG A 58 -10.25 19.61 -2.20
N PHE A 59 -9.97 20.90 -2.02
CA PHE A 59 -10.09 21.62 -0.75
C PHE A 59 -10.90 22.91 -0.96
N PRO A 60 -12.21 22.81 -1.28
CA PRO A 60 -13.02 23.97 -1.59
C PRO A 60 -13.24 24.94 -0.40
N HIS A 61 -12.86 24.53 0.80
CA HIS A 61 -12.88 25.35 2.02
C HIS A 61 -11.61 26.18 2.22
N LEU A 62 -10.55 25.92 1.45
CA LEU A 62 -9.28 26.66 1.53
C LEU A 62 -9.34 27.88 0.62
N GLY A 63 -9.15 29.08 1.19
CA GLY A 63 -9.10 30.31 0.42
C GLY A 63 -7.86 30.38 -0.50
N LEU A 64 -7.97 31.10 -1.63
CA LEU A 64 -6.83 31.27 -2.55
C LEU A 64 -5.68 32.02 -1.85
N ASP A 65 -5.98 33.05 -1.07
CA ASP A 65 -4.97 33.80 -0.31
C ASP A 65 -4.28 32.92 0.73
N GLU A 66 -5.02 32.04 1.41
CA GLU A 66 -4.45 31.07 2.35
C GLU A 66 -3.50 30.11 1.63
N LEU A 67 -3.91 29.58 0.47
CA LEU A 67 -3.06 28.71 -0.35
C LEU A 67 -1.80 29.44 -0.84
N ILE A 68 -1.90 30.71 -1.23
CA ILE A 68 -0.77 31.56 -1.63
C ILE A 68 0.19 31.76 -0.44
N SER A 69 -0.32 32.07 0.75
CA SER A 69 0.49 32.21 1.96
C SER A 69 1.21 30.91 2.31
N MET A 70 0.50 29.78 2.25
CA MET A 70 1.10 28.45 2.45
C MET A 70 2.17 28.16 1.41
N ARG A 71 1.92 28.46 0.13
CA ARG A 71 2.91 28.29 -0.95
C ARG A 71 4.14 29.14 -0.68
N ASN A 72 3.99 30.40 -0.28
CA ASN A 72 5.13 31.26 -0.02
C ASN A 72 6.00 30.67 1.09
N SER A 73 5.37 30.25 2.19
CA SER A 73 6.09 29.58 3.27
C SER A 73 6.76 28.28 2.84
N VAL A 74 6.08 27.45 2.04
CA VAL A 74 6.52 26.09 1.69
C VAL A 74 7.43 26.05 0.47
N TRP A 75 7.37 26.96 -0.48
CA TRP A 75 8.24 26.95 -1.68
C TRP A 75 9.45 27.86 -1.51
N PHE A 76 9.25 28.99 -0.84
CA PHE A 76 10.19 30.10 -0.83
C PHE A 76 10.74 30.38 0.58
N GLY A 77 10.06 29.96 1.64
CA GLY A 77 10.51 30.23 3.02
C GLY A 77 10.67 31.72 3.25
N ASN A 78 11.84 32.15 3.74
CA ASN A 78 12.16 33.56 3.98
C ASN A 78 12.86 34.26 2.79
N SER A 79 13.07 33.56 1.67
CA SER A 79 13.70 34.14 0.50
C SER A 79 12.67 34.98 -0.28
N ALA A 80 13.08 36.12 -0.84
CA ALA A 80 12.18 37.05 -1.52
C ALA A 80 12.57 37.39 -2.98
N SER A 81 13.63 36.80 -3.52
CA SER A 81 14.12 37.13 -4.87
C SER A 81 14.94 36.00 -5.50
N GLY A 82 14.96 35.96 -6.84
CA GLY A 82 15.83 35.07 -7.63
C GLY A 82 15.13 33.80 -8.10
N SER A 83 15.87 32.69 -8.09
CA SER A 83 15.37 31.34 -8.35
C SER A 83 15.99 30.38 -7.34
N ARG A 84 15.23 29.39 -6.88
CA ARG A 84 15.70 28.35 -5.96
C ARG A 84 15.88 27.06 -6.74
N SER A 85 17.09 26.51 -6.80
CA SER A 85 17.31 25.21 -7.43
C SER A 85 16.50 24.12 -6.71
N LEU A 86 16.14 23.04 -7.39
CA LEU A 86 15.43 21.94 -6.75
C LEU A 86 16.29 21.19 -5.73
N VAL A 87 17.62 21.28 -5.84
CA VAL A 87 18.56 20.75 -4.82
C VAL A 87 18.42 21.57 -3.54
N ASP A 88 18.52 22.90 -3.63
CA ASP A 88 18.36 23.79 -2.48
C ASP A 88 16.98 23.66 -1.87
N TYR A 89 15.95 23.54 -2.71
CA TYR A 89 14.57 23.30 -2.29
C TYR A 89 14.44 22.01 -1.50
N LEU A 90 14.98 20.89 -2.01
CA LEU A 90 14.92 19.61 -1.32
C LEU A 90 15.69 19.64 0.01
N LYS A 91 16.90 20.19 0.04
CA LYS A 91 17.70 20.29 1.27
C LYS A 91 17.00 21.15 2.34
N TRP A 92 16.42 22.26 1.92
CA TRP A 92 15.65 23.11 2.79
C TRP A 92 14.39 22.39 3.32
N LEU A 93 13.62 21.71 2.46
CA LEU A 93 12.50 20.86 2.88
C LEU A 93 12.94 19.78 3.89
N SER A 94 14.03 19.08 3.61
CA SER A 94 14.59 18.07 4.53
C SER A 94 14.90 18.67 5.90
N SER A 95 15.43 19.89 5.97
CA SER A 95 15.75 20.58 7.23
C SER A 95 14.52 21.02 8.05
N LEU A 96 13.36 21.14 7.39
CA LEU A 96 12.09 21.47 8.03
C LEU A 96 11.42 20.24 8.66
N TRP A 97 11.46 19.09 7.97
CA TRP A 97 10.78 17.86 8.40
C TRP A 97 11.67 16.88 9.15
N LEU A 98 13.00 17.00 9.07
CA LEU A 98 13.93 16.06 9.66
C LEU A 98 15.09 16.77 10.37
N VAL A 99 15.66 16.07 11.36
CA VAL A 99 16.94 16.42 11.99
C VAL A 99 17.88 15.23 11.88
N SER A 100 19.15 15.48 11.52
CA SER A 100 20.17 14.44 11.46
C SER A 100 20.69 14.09 12.85
N LYS A 101 20.82 12.79 13.14
CA LYS A 101 21.37 12.20 14.37
C LYS A 101 22.36 11.09 13.99
N GLY A 102 23.51 11.51 13.44
CA GLY A 102 24.56 10.61 12.99
C GLY A 102 24.12 9.79 11.76
N ALA A 103 24.07 8.46 11.91
CA ALA A 103 23.66 7.56 10.83
C ALA A 103 22.14 7.54 10.59
N ASN A 104 21.34 8.13 11.49
CA ASN A 104 19.88 8.16 11.42
C ASN A 104 19.36 9.59 11.37
N ALA A 105 18.10 9.76 11.00
CA ALA A 105 17.37 11.02 11.12
C ALA A 105 16.13 10.83 12.00
N GLU A 106 15.59 11.94 12.50
CA GLU A 106 14.38 11.95 13.32
C GLU A 106 13.38 12.97 12.79
N PRO A 107 12.05 12.72 12.90
CA PRO A 107 11.03 13.68 12.52
C PRO A 107 11.14 15.01 13.28
N LYS A 108 10.90 16.11 12.57
CA LYS A 108 10.84 17.47 13.09
C LYS A 108 9.54 18.15 12.62
N SER A 109 8.94 18.97 13.48
CA SER A 109 7.75 19.74 13.12
C SER A 109 8.14 20.96 12.27
N PRO A 110 7.54 21.16 11.08
CA PRO A 110 7.84 22.32 10.24
C PRO A 110 7.33 23.65 10.83
N ASN A 111 6.35 23.61 11.74
CA ASN A 111 5.61 24.79 12.23
C ASN A 111 6.01 25.26 13.64
N ARG A 112 6.99 24.62 14.30
CA ARG A 112 7.41 24.99 15.66
C ARG A 112 8.93 25.09 15.80
N THR A 113 9.39 26.25 16.24
CA THR A 113 10.75 26.49 16.72
C THR A 113 10.88 26.03 18.19
N GLN A 114 10.79 24.72 18.45
CA GLN A 114 11.03 24.19 19.80
C GLN A 114 12.29 23.34 19.89
N LYS A 115 13.04 23.58 20.99
CA LYS A 115 14.25 22.87 21.44
C LYS A 115 14.00 21.43 21.92
N HIS A 116 12.76 20.92 21.85
CA HIS A 116 12.43 19.59 22.35
C HIS A 116 12.41 18.56 21.21
N GLU A 117 13.33 17.62 21.35
CA GLU A 117 13.76 16.61 20.39
C GLU A 117 12.67 15.60 20.01
N ALA A 118 12.79 15.02 18.81
CA ALA A 118 12.49 13.64 18.34
C ALA A 118 11.19 12.89 18.70
N TYR A 119 10.49 13.26 19.78
CA TYR A 119 9.39 12.49 20.39
C TYR A 119 8.05 13.17 20.29
N ASP A 120 8.01 14.34 19.64
CA ASP A 120 6.79 15.11 19.40
C ASP A 120 5.81 14.32 18.51
N PRO A 121 4.63 13.92 19.04
CA PRO A 121 3.59 13.29 18.25
C PRO A 121 3.17 14.12 17.03
N ILE A 122 3.26 15.46 17.10
CA ILE A 122 2.94 16.36 15.99
C ILE A 122 3.99 16.20 14.87
N ALA A 123 5.28 16.18 15.19
CA ALA A 123 6.35 15.95 14.22
C ALA A 123 6.19 14.60 13.52
N ARG A 124 5.88 13.53 14.27
CA ARG A 124 5.62 12.20 13.68
C ARG A 124 4.40 12.18 12.76
N ARG A 125 3.33 12.88 13.14
CA ARG A 125 2.12 13.01 12.32
C ARG A 125 2.40 13.80 11.04
N ALA A 126 3.10 14.91 11.13
CA ALA A 126 3.51 15.71 9.97
C ALA A 126 4.43 14.92 9.02
N TRP A 127 5.38 14.16 9.58
CA TRP A 127 6.23 13.26 8.80
C TRP A 127 5.41 12.15 8.13
N ARG A 128 4.43 11.56 8.83
CA ARG A 128 3.56 10.54 8.22
C ARG A 128 2.82 11.07 7.00
N TRP A 129 2.26 12.28 7.07
CA TRP A 129 1.65 12.94 5.92
C TRP A 129 2.65 13.20 4.80
N MET A 130 3.86 13.65 5.13
CA MET A 130 4.92 13.83 4.16
C MET A 130 5.27 12.54 3.42
N THR A 131 5.34 11.41 4.13
CA THR A 131 5.55 10.09 3.51
C THR A 131 4.35 9.57 2.71
N PHE A 132 3.17 10.17 2.79
CA PHE A 132 2.11 9.86 1.82
C PHE A 132 2.28 10.63 0.51
N SER A 133 2.94 11.79 0.56
CA SER A 133 3.11 12.69 -0.58
C SER A 133 4.44 12.48 -1.33
N LEU A 134 5.51 12.07 -0.63
CA LEU A 134 6.87 11.90 -1.15
C LEU A 134 7.60 10.67 -0.57
N PRO A 135 8.51 10.04 -1.35
CA PRO A 135 9.42 9.03 -0.82
C PRO A 135 10.29 9.59 0.31
N GLY A 136 10.28 8.93 1.48
CA GLY A 136 11.06 9.38 2.64
C GLY A 136 12.58 9.39 2.41
N ASP A 137 13.09 8.52 1.53
CA ASP A 137 14.52 8.46 1.16
C ASP A 137 14.98 9.66 0.34
N LEU A 138 14.08 10.33 -0.39
CA LEU A 138 14.38 11.60 -1.08
C LEU A 138 14.70 12.71 -0.07
N LEU A 139 13.91 12.80 1.01
CA LEU A 139 14.15 13.76 2.09
C LEU A 139 15.39 13.39 2.92
N LEU A 140 15.62 12.09 3.16
CA LEU A 140 16.87 11.63 3.80
C LEU A 140 18.10 12.05 2.99
N ALA A 141 18.05 11.91 1.65
CA ALA A 141 19.13 12.35 0.78
C ALA A 141 19.37 13.86 0.85
N GLY A 142 18.33 14.68 1.03
CA GLY A 142 18.49 16.12 1.24
C GLY A 142 19.28 16.50 2.51
N LEU A 143 19.45 15.58 3.47
CA LEU A 143 20.32 15.79 4.64
C LEU A 143 21.78 15.39 4.40
N SER A 144 22.14 14.87 3.23
CA SER A 144 23.51 14.42 2.96
C SER A 144 24.48 15.58 2.80
N ARG A 145 25.73 15.32 3.20
CA ARG A 145 26.91 16.15 2.96
C ARG A 145 27.99 15.28 2.35
N ASP A 146 28.68 15.78 1.33
CA ASP A 146 29.75 15.06 0.63
C ASP A 146 29.32 13.67 0.14
N GLY A 147 28.11 13.58 -0.42
CA GLY A 147 27.51 12.34 -0.93
C GLY A 147 27.15 11.29 0.13
N ARG A 148 27.14 11.64 1.43
CA ARG A 148 26.78 10.72 2.52
C ARG A 148 25.82 11.37 3.51
N GLY A 149 24.87 10.59 4.02
CA GLY A 149 23.89 11.09 4.98
C GLY A 149 23.19 10.00 5.76
N PRO A 150 22.20 10.37 6.58
CA PRO A 150 21.36 9.43 7.31
C PRO A 150 20.74 8.37 6.41
N VAL A 151 20.65 7.13 6.91
CA VAL A 151 20.16 5.97 6.14
C VAL A 151 18.71 5.61 6.40
N ARG A 152 18.15 6.08 7.53
CA ARG A 152 16.79 5.77 7.98
C ARG A 152 16.23 6.89 8.86
N VAL A 153 14.90 6.94 8.98
CA VAL A 153 14.19 7.81 9.92
C VAL A 153 13.71 6.97 11.11
N ASN A 154 14.13 7.34 12.32
CA ASN A 154 13.66 6.69 13.55
C ASN A 154 12.29 7.27 13.93
N MET A 155 11.27 6.41 13.94
CA MET A 155 9.88 6.82 14.22
C MET A 155 9.49 6.70 15.70
N LEU A 156 10.23 5.90 16.48
CA LEU A 156 9.93 5.63 17.88
C LEU A 156 10.85 6.45 18.79
N ALA A 157 10.29 6.89 19.93
CA ALA A 157 11.09 7.42 21.01
C ALA A 157 11.91 6.30 21.67
N PRO A 158 13.18 6.49 22.08
CA PRO A 158 13.98 5.51 22.79
C PRO A 158 13.30 4.95 24.04
N SER A 159 12.49 5.75 24.75
CA SER A 159 11.70 5.27 25.89
C SER A 159 10.63 4.26 25.47
N VAL A 160 9.93 4.54 24.35
CA VAL A 160 8.94 3.63 23.75
C VAL A 160 9.64 2.39 23.17
N GLU A 161 10.76 2.56 22.47
CA GLU A 161 11.56 1.45 21.95
C GLU A 161 12.05 0.55 23.09
N ALA A 162 12.55 1.13 24.19
CA ALA A 162 12.97 0.38 25.37
C ALA A 162 11.80 -0.38 26.02
N LEU A 163 10.63 0.27 26.15
CA LEU A 163 9.42 -0.37 26.66
C LEU A 163 9.01 -1.57 25.80
N LEU A 164 8.92 -1.38 24.48
CA LEU A 164 8.55 -2.44 23.54
C LEU A 164 9.59 -3.56 23.51
N ARG A 165 10.88 -3.22 23.51
CA ARG A 165 11.98 -4.19 23.53
C ARG A 165 11.97 -5.04 24.80
N ASN A 166 11.69 -4.46 25.96
CA ASN A 166 11.73 -5.16 27.24
C ASN A 166 10.41 -5.86 27.58
N GLY A 167 9.28 -5.28 27.20
CA GLY A 167 7.94 -5.82 27.52
C GLY A 167 7.43 -6.86 26.54
N GLY A 168 7.95 -6.87 25.30
CA GLY A 168 7.42 -7.69 24.22
C GLY A 168 6.11 -7.14 23.64
N TYR A 169 5.86 -7.38 22.36
CA TYR A 169 4.58 -7.05 21.72
C TYR A 169 4.22 -8.03 20.61
N ALA A 170 2.95 -8.02 20.21
CA ALA A 170 2.43 -8.86 19.13
C ALA A 170 2.00 -8.00 17.95
N GLU A 171 2.46 -8.36 16.74
CA GLU A 171 1.87 -7.91 15.48
C GLU A 171 0.70 -8.84 15.17
N THR A 172 -0.52 -8.33 15.32
CA THR A 172 -1.75 -9.13 15.30
C THR A 172 -2.59 -8.92 14.04
N HIS A 173 -2.14 -8.06 13.12
CA HIS A 173 -2.87 -7.69 11.90
C HIS A 173 -1.90 -7.21 10.81
N LEU A 174 -1.18 -8.14 10.17
CA LEU A 174 -0.33 -7.80 9.03
C LEU A 174 -0.74 -8.55 7.76
N HIS A 175 -1.05 -7.84 6.68
CA HIS A 175 -1.27 -8.48 5.37
C HIS A 175 0.08 -8.81 4.74
N LEU A 176 0.34 -10.09 4.49
CA LEU A 176 1.68 -10.55 4.07
C LEU A 176 2.15 -9.84 2.79
N GLY A 177 1.29 -9.73 1.78
CA GLY A 177 1.65 -9.04 0.54
C GLY A 177 1.87 -7.53 0.69
N ALA A 178 1.49 -6.92 1.81
CA ALA A 178 1.74 -5.51 2.11
C ALA A 178 2.97 -5.29 3.02
N ALA A 179 3.61 -6.37 3.47
CA ALA A 179 4.73 -6.34 4.39
C ALA A 179 6.07 -6.09 3.68
N LEU A 180 6.13 -5.02 2.87
CA LEU A 180 7.32 -4.63 2.11
C LEU A 180 7.50 -3.12 2.21
N ASP A 181 8.72 -2.66 2.48
CA ASP A 181 9.06 -1.25 2.35
C ASP A 181 9.19 -0.85 0.88
N PHE A 182 9.02 0.45 0.59
CA PHE A 182 9.07 0.94 -0.78
C PHE A 182 10.44 0.80 -1.44
N SER A 183 11.54 0.83 -0.69
CA SER A 183 12.88 0.68 -1.27
C SER A 183 13.11 -0.75 -1.79
N THR A 184 12.57 -1.73 -1.07
CA THR A 184 12.52 -3.14 -1.45
C THR A 184 11.64 -3.32 -2.70
N ALA A 185 10.44 -2.72 -2.71
CA ALA A 185 9.56 -2.75 -3.88
C ALA A 185 10.16 -2.03 -5.10
N TRP A 186 10.91 -0.94 -4.90
CA TRP A 186 11.55 -0.18 -5.96
C TRP A 186 12.69 -0.95 -6.63
N ALA A 187 13.52 -1.66 -5.87
CA ALA A 187 14.55 -2.53 -6.42
C ALA A 187 13.93 -3.63 -7.30
N SER A 188 12.78 -4.18 -6.89
CA SER A 188 12.00 -5.12 -7.70
C SER A 188 11.43 -4.46 -8.96
N ALA A 189 10.89 -3.23 -8.86
CA ALA A 189 10.38 -2.47 -10.01
C ALA A 189 11.45 -2.24 -11.08
N MET A 190 12.68 -1.86 -10.66
CA MET A 190 13.82 -1.64 -11.56
C MET A 190 14.27 -2.91 -12.29
N ASN A 191 13.99 -4.08 -11.74
CA ASN A 191 14.20 -5.36 -12.42
C ASN A 191 13.00 -5.71 -13.34
N LEU A 192 11.79 -5.73 -12.77
CA LEU A 192 10.54 -6.12 -13.45
C LEU A 192 10.28 -5.31 -14.71
N VAL A 193 10.58 -4.01 -14.71
CA VAL A 193 10.32 -3.16 -15.87
C VAL A 193 11.05 -3.62 -17.13
N GLY A 194 12.20 -4.31 -16.99
CA GLY A 194 12.93 -4.90 -18.11
C GLY A 194 12.50 -6.32 -18.50
N ARG A 195 11.61 -6.96 -17.74
CA ARG A 195 11.12 -8.31 -18.02
C ARG A 195 9.90 -8.24 -18.93
N GLY A 196 10.12 -8.46 -20.23
CA GLY A 196 9.06 -8.53 -21.24
C GLY A 196 8.45 -9.93 -21.37
N ASP A 197 7.64 -10.12 -22.43
CA ASP A 197 6.95 -11.37 -22.74
C ASP A 197 7.90 -12.58 -22.74
N GLY A 198 7.47 -13.67 -22.10
CA GLY A 198 8.24 -14.93 -21.98
C GLY A 198 9.12 -15.04 -20.73
N LEU A 199 9.19 -14.00 -19.90
CA LEU A 199 9.83 -14.05 -18.58
C LEU A 199 8.75 -13.95 -17.50
N GLU A 200 8.64 -14.95 -16.62
CA GLU A 200 7.74 -14.89 -15.47
C GLU A 200 8.50 -14.46 -14.20
N PRO A 201 7.96 -13.52 -13.40
CA PRO A 201 6.91 -12.56 -13.75
C PRO A 201 7.36 -11.55 -14.82
N SER A 202 6.43 -11.12 -15.67
CA SER A 202 6.62 -10.07 -16.69
C SER A 202 5.91 -8.78 -16.29
N MET A 203 6.37 -7.63 -16.83
CA MET A 203 5.67 -6.35 -16.70
C MET A 203 5.07 -5.94 -18.04
N PHE A 204 3.75 -5.81 -18.08
CA PHE A 204 3.01 -5.31 -19.24
C PHE A 204 2.96 -3.78 -19.29
N CYS A 205 2.66 -3.24 -20.47
CA CYS A 205 2.63 -1.80 -20.70
C CYS A 205 1.52 -1.06 -19.93
N ASP A 206 0.51 -1.79 -19.46
CA ASP A 206 -0.67 -1.32 -18.72
C ASP A 206 -0.69 -1.84 -17.26
N ALA A 207 0.44 -2.33 -16.74
CA ALA A 207 0.55 -2.98 -15.42
C ALA A 207 0.05 -2.14 -14.24
N PHE A 208 0.04 -0.80 -14.36
CA PHE A 208 -0.45 0.12 -13.33
C PHE A 208 -1.89 0.59 -13.56
N THR A 209 -2.65 -0.02 -14.48
CA THR A 209 -4.01 0.41 -14.77
C THR A 209 -4.92 0.22 -13.55
N SER A 210 -5.48 1.30 -13.05
CA SER A 210 -6.36 1.30 -11.87
C SER A 210 -7.30 2.50 -11.91
N ALA A 211 -8.60 2.25 -11.74
CA ALA A 211 -9.63 3.28 -11.73
C ALA A 211 -9.33 4.36 -10.68
N GLY A 212 -9.39 5.62 -11.10
CA GLY A 212 -9.10 6.77 -10.23
C GLY A 212 -7.62 6.98 -9.89
N ALA A 213 -6.69 6.28 -10.55
CA ALA A 213 -5.27 6.64 -10.49
C ALA A 213 -4.97 7.86 -11.37
N ASP A 214 -3.95 8.63 -11.00
CA ASP A 214 -3.41 9.70 -11.85
C ASP A 214 -2.81 9.13 -13.15
N HIS A 215 -2.43 9.99 -14.11
CA HIS A 215 -1.81 9.61 -15.40
C HIS A 215 -2.69 8.77 -16.33
N GLY A 216 -3.96 9.17 -16.46
CA GLY A 216 -4.92 8.42 -17.28
C GLY A 216 -5.19 7.04 -16.68
N GLU A 217 -5.55 7.00 -15.39
CA GLU A 217 -5.81 5.77 -14.65
C GLU A 217 -4.59 4.82 -14.57
N GLY A 218 -3.39 5.39 -14.51
CA GLY A 218 -2.12 4.65 -14.42
C GLY A 218 -1.63 4.04 -15.73
N LEU A 219 -2.39 4.18 -16.83
CA LEU A 219 -2.12 3.55 -18.12
C LEU A 219 -0.72 3.83 -18.67
N HIS A 220 -0.17 5.02 -18.40
CA HIS A 220 1.12 5.45 -18.94
C HIS A 220 2.31 5.24 -17.99
N LEU A 221 2.10 4.73 -16.78
CA LEU A 221 3.16 4.68 -15.77
C LEU A 221 4.25 3.67 -16.11
N SER A 222 3.94 2.48 -16.66
CA SER A 222 4.99 1.52 -17.09
C SER A 222 5.89 2.13 -18.17
N GLN A 223 5.30 2.91 -19.08
CA GLN A 223 6.03 3.57 -20.15
C GLN A 223 6.97 4.67 -19.65
N TRP A 224 6.54 5.44 -18.65
CA TRP A 224 7.43 6.37 -17.97
C TRP A 224 8.52 5.64 -17.19
N LEU A 225 8.16 4.55 -16.51
CA LEU A 225 9.06 3.77 -15.68
C LEU A 225 10.23 3.19 -16.48
N ILE A 226 9.99 2.59 -17.66
CA ILE A 226 11.07 2.02 -18.48
C ILE A 226 12.04 3.10 -18.99
N ARG A 227 11.52 4.30 -19.32
CA ARG A 227 12.35 5.43 -19.76
C ARG A 227 13.22 5.93 -18.61
N ALA A 228 12.61 6.10 -17.43
CA ALA A 228 13.31 6.47 -16.21
C ALA A 228 14.36 5.43 -15.82
N ALA A 229 14.07 4.14 -15.91
CA ALA A 229 15.02 3.08 -15.61
C ALA A 229 16.25 3.11 -16.54
N ILE A 230 16.04 3.30 -17.86
CA ILE A 230 17.12 3.46 -18.83
C ILE A 230 18.00 4.67 -18.46
N VAL A 231 17.41 5.86 -18.34
CA VAL A 231 18.18 7.08 -18.05
C VAL A 231 18.86 7.00 -16.68
N ARG A 232 18.18 6.46 -15.67
CA ARG A 232 18.73 6.22 -14.32
C ARG A 232 19.96 5.33 -14.36
N TYR A 233 20.01 4.30 -15.21
CA TYR A 233 21.20 3.45 -15.34
C TYR A 233 22.42 4.25 -15.79
N PHE A 234 22.28 5.14 -16.78
CA PHE A 234 23.37 6.00 -17.26
C PHE A 234 23.79 7.04 -16.23
N LEU A 235 22.84 7.68 -15.54
CA LEU A 235 23.14 8.61 -14.46
C LEU A 235 23.90 7.89 -13.34
N GLY A 236 23.45 6.70 -12.93
CA GLY A 236 24.12 5.90 -11.92
C GLY A 236 25.51 5.40 -12.35
N ALA A 237 25.69 5.02 -13.62
CA ALA A 237 26.98 4.66 -14.18
C ALA A 237 27.96 5.83 -14.16
N PHE A 238 27.50 7.04 -14.49
CA PHE A 238 28.27 8.27 -14.43
C PHE A 238 28.70 8.61 -12.99
N LEU A 239 27.79 8.47 -12.02
CA LEU A 239 28.06 8.74 -10.61
C LEU A 239 28.96 7.68 -9.96
N GLY A 240 28.78 6.40 -10.29
CA GLY A 240 29.45 5.29 -9.62
C GLY A 240 30.79 4.88 -10.23
N LYS A 241 31.03 5.14 -11.53
CA LYS A 241 32.35 4.93 -12.14
C LYS A 241 33.24 6.16 -11.92
N LYS A 242 34.53 5.94 -11.65
CA LYS A 242 35.56 6.99 -11.75
C LYS A 242 35.74 7.40 -13.22
N THR A 243 34.81 8.20 -13.72
CA THR A 243 34.88 8.79 -15.06
C THR A 243 35.85 9.98 -15.07
N LYS A 244 36.52 10.21 -16.20
CA LYS A 244 37.32 11.42 -16.44
C LYS A 244 36.49 12.56 -17.05
N ALA A 245 35.24 12.28 -17.44
CA ALA A 245 34.37 13.26 -18.05
C ALA A 245 34.04 14.40 -17.06
N SER A 246 34.16 15.65 -17.51
CA SER A 246 33.88 16.84 -16.71
C SER A 246 32.39 17.14 -16.53
N SER A 247 31.53 16.57 -17.38
CA SER A 247 30.08 16.71 -17.35
C SER A 247 29.39 15.43 -17.81
N PHE A 248 28.11 15.29 -17.50
CA PHE A 248 27.28 14.20 -17.98
C PHE A 248 27.15 14.22 -19.51
N GLN A 249 27.09 15.41 -20.12
CA GLN A 249 27.09 15.54 -21.58
C GLN A 249 28.37 14.99 -22.22
N ALA A 250 29.54 15.30 -21.63
CA ALA A 250 30.82 14.76 -22.10
C ALA A 250 30.84 13.22 -21.96
N TYR A 251 30.40 12.70 -20.81
CA TYR A 251 30.27 11.27 -20.57
C TYR A 251 29.37 10.56 -21.59
N MET A 252 28.22 11.15 -21.91
CA MET A 252 27.29 10.57 -22.90
C MET A 252 27.87 10.58 -24.31
N LYS A 253 28.69 11.57 -24.67
CA LYS A 253 29.39 11.61 -25.97
C LYS A 253 30.41 10.48 -26.09
N GLU A 254 31.21 10.26 -25.05
CA GLU A 254 32.21 9.18 -24.99
C GLU A 254 31.55 7.80 -24.96
N THR A 255 30.55 7.62 -24.10
CA THR A 255 29.85 6.34 -23.92
C THR A 255 28.96 5.98 -25.11
N GLY A 256 28.38 6.99 -25.77
CA GLY A 256 27.52 6.79 -26.94
C GLY A 256 28.25 6.12 -28.11
N ILE A 257 29.52 6.49 -28.35
CA ILE A 257 30.37 5.87 -29.38
C ILE A 257 30.62 4.39 -29.01
N LEU A 258 31.07 4.13 -27.78
CA LEU A 258 31.36 2.78 -27.30
C LEU A 258 30.14 1.84 -27.33
N LEU A 259 28.96 2.33 -26.96
CA LEU A 259 27.73 1.52 -26.96
C LEU A 259 27.24 1.18 -28.36
N HIS A 260 27.36 2.13 -29.30
CA HIS A 260 26.99 1.92 -30.70
C HIS A 260 27.90 0.88 -31.37
N GLU A 261 29.18 0.87 -31.03
CA GLU A 261 30.18 -0.01 -31.66
C GLU A 261 30.25 -1.42 -31.05
N ARG A 262 29.96 -1.60 -29.75
CA ARG A 262 30.27 -2.87 -29.04
C ARG A 262 29.09 -3.63 -28.45
N PHE A 263 27.97 -3.00 -28.11
CA PHE A 263 26.98 -3.62 -27.20
C PHE A 263 25.52 -3.55 -27.66
N LEU A 264 25.14 -2.59 -28.50
CA LEU A 264 23.74 -2.40 -28.88
C LEU A 264 23.56 -2.37 -30.40
N ASN A 265 22.55 -3.09 -30.89
CA ASN A 265 22.10 -2.93 -32.27
C ASN A 265 21.46 -1.53 -32.47
N ALA A 266 21.36 -1.08 -33.73
CA ALA A 266 20.84 0.25 -34.08
C ALA A 266 19.42 0.51 -33.52
N VAL A 267 18.61 -0.54 -33.38
CA VAL A 267 17.24 -0.46 -32.89
C VAL A 267 17.22 -0.16 -31.38
N HIS A 268 18.05 -0.86 -30.58
CA HIS A 268 18.20 -0.59 -29.14
C HIS A 268 18.75 0.81 -28.88
N PHE A 269 19.75 1.26 -29.65
CA PHE A 269 20.30 2.60 -29.53
C PHE A 269 19.23 3.67 -29.77
N THR A 270 18.36 3.47 -30.76
CA THR A 270 17.23 4.35 -31.04
C THR A 270 16.24 4.41 -29.88
N ALA A 271 15.95 3.28 -29.25
CA ALA A 271 15.07 3.19 -28.08
C ALA A 271 15.66 3.95 -26.87
N ILE A 272 16.96 3.82 -26.61
CA ILE A 272 17.65 4.56 -25.54
C ILE A 272 17.61 6.06 -25.81
N ARG A 273 18.02 6.50 -27.01
CA ARG A 273 17.98 7.92 -27.39
C ARG A 273 16.57 8.50 -27.23
N ARG A 274 15.55 7.70 -27.52
CA ARG A 274 14.16 8.08 -27.33
C ARG A 274 13.79 8.25 -25.85
N ALA A 275 14.24 7.35 -24.97
CA ALA A 275 14.01 7.48 -23.53
C ALA A 275 14.58 8.80 -22.98
N PHE A 276 15.80 9.16 -23.37
CA PHE A 276 16.41 10.46 -23.02
C PHE A 276 15.60 11.65 -23.52
N LYS A 277 15.20 11.63 -24.80
CA LYS A 277 14.39 12.71 -25.39
C LYS A 277 13.05 12.87 -24.67
N ASP A 278 12.33 11.76 -24.46
CA ASP A 278 10.99 11.78 -23.86
C ASP A 278 11.04 12.32 -22.41
N LEU A 279 12.03 11.90 -21.61
CA LEU A 279 12.21 12.42 -20.24
C LEU A 279 12.61 13.89 -20.23
N TYR A 280 13.60 14.28 -21.04
CA TYR A 280 14.06 15.67 -21.11
C TYR A 280 12.94 16.65 -21.51
N GLN A 281 12.06 16.22 -22.42
CA GLN A 281 10.92 17.02 -22.88
C GLN A 281 9.70 16.94 -21.96
N GLY A 282 9.66 15.99 -21.02
CA GLY A 282 8.45 15.72 -20.23
C GLY A 282 7.27 15.23 -21.06
N LYS A 283 7.52 14.64 -22.24
CA LYS A 283 6.46 14.20 -23.15
C LYS A 283 6.85 12.89 -23.83
N ILE A 284 5.94 11.91 -23.78
CA ILE A 284 6.07 10.70 -24.60
C ILE A 284 5.70 11.05 -26.03
N THR A 285 6.69 11.07 -26.94
CA THR A 285 6.48 11.62 -28.28
C THR A 285 5.77 10.66 -29.28
N ASN A 286 5.43 9.42 -28.89
CA ASN A 286 4.62 8.45 -29.66
C ASN A 286 3.58 7.85 -28.70
N LEU A 287 2.33 8.31 -28.77
CA LEU A 287 1.25 7.85 -27.89
C LEU A 287 0.68 6.48 -28.34
N PHE A 288 0.39 5.66 -27.32
CA PHE A 288 -0.25 4.34 -27.22
C PHE A 288 -0.86 3.64 -28.47
N SER A 289 -0.49 2.36 -28.62
CA SER A 289 -1.39 1.22 -28.89
C SER A 289 -1.20 0.20 -27.75
N LYS A 290 -2.22 -0.60 -27.39
CA LYS A 290 -2.16 -1.62 -26.32
C LYS A 290 -1.07 -2.68 -26.54
N ASP A 291 -0.69 -2.91 -27.81
CA ASP A 291 0.50 -3.66 -28.21
C ASP A 291 1.64 -2.70 -28.54
N SER A 292 2.17 -2.01 -27.53
CA SER A 292 3.25 -1.07 -27.79
C SER A 292 4.55 -1.83 -28.06
N GLU A 293 4.79 -2.17 -29.33
CA GLU A 293 6.11 -2.63 -29.81
C GLU A 293 7.24 -1.71 -29.32
N SER A 294 6.95 -0.41 -29.14
CA SER A 294 7.89 0.56 -28.57
C SER A 294 8.26 0.25 -27.11
N PHE A 295 7.31 -0.18 -26.29
CA PHE A 295 7.56 -0.57 -24.90
C PHE A 295 8.40 -1.85 -24.86
N LYS A 296 7.99 -2.89 -25.61
CA LYS A 296 8.75 -4.15 -25.70
C LYS A 296 10.17 -3.94 -26.22
N LEU A 297 10.36 -3.02 -27.17
CA LEU A 297 11.69 -2.64 -27.66
C LEU A 297 12.52 -1.95 -26.56
N MET A 298 11.95 -1.05 -25.78
CA MET A 298 12.65 -0.43 -24.64
C MET A 298 12.99 -1.45 -23.56
N GLN A 299 12.11 -2.42 -23.28
CA GLN A 299 12.40 -3.52 -22.35
C GLN A 299 13.59 -4.36 -22.83
N ARG A 300 13.62 -4.75 -24.11
CA ARG A 300 14.74 -5.48 -24.71
C ARG A 300 16.05 -4.69 -24.63
N ALA A 301 16.02 -3.40 -24.96
CA ALA A 301 17.19 -2.53 -24.87
C ALA A 301 17.70 -2.40 -23.42
N TYR A 302 16.79 -2.22 -22.45
CA TYR A 302 17.14 -2.13 -21.04
C TYR A 302 17.66 -3.46 -20.49
N ASN A 303 17.04 -4.60 -20.84
CA ASN A 303 17.53 -5.92 -20.44
C ASN A 303 18.89 -6.24 -21.04
N ALA A 304 19.14 -5.88 -22.30
CA ALA A 304 20.45 -6.02 -22.93
C ALA A 304 21.54 -5.18 -22.22
N LEU A 305 21.16 -4.01 -21.70
CA LEU A 305 22.06 -3.11 -20.97
C LEU A 305 22.37 -3.59 -19.54
N THR A 306 21.40 -4.21 -18.87
CA THR A 306 21.42 -4.42 -17.40
C THR A 306 21.40 -5.88 -16.95
N LEU A 307 21.11 -6.78 -17.89
CA LEU A 307 20.95 -8.22 -17.67
C LEU A 307 19.95 -8.56 -16.56
N VAL A 308 18.89 -7.77 -16.39
CA VAL A 308 17.90 -7.97 -15.31
C VAL A 308 17.26 -9.35 -15.33
N SER A 309 17.07 -9.94 -16.51
CA SER A 309 16.50 -11.29 -16.65
C SER A 309 17.39 -12.41 -16.11
N THR A 310 18.71 -12.19 -15.97
CA THR A 310 19.66 -13.19 -15.47
C THR A 310 20.06 -12.96 -14.02
N ARG A 311 19.59 -11.87 -13.39
CA ARG A 311 19.88 -11.59 -11.97
C ARG A 311 19.19 -12.64 -11.09
N PRO A 312 19.90 -13.18 -10.07
CA PRO A 312 19.32 -14.16 -9.17
C PRO A 312 18.19 -13.54 -8.35
N LEU A 313 17.07 -14.26 -8.23
CA LEU A 313 15.97 -13.84 -7.37
C LEU A 313 16.38 -13.93 -5.89
N PRO A 314 16.01 -12.95 -5.05
CA PRO A 314 16.41 -12.92 -3.66
C PRO A 314 15.74 -14.06 -2.90
N LYS A 315 16.54 -14.81 -2.14
CA LYS A 315 16.06 -15.81 -1.16
C LYS A 315 16.07 -15.26 0.26
N GLN A 316 16.67 -14.09 0.45
CA GLN A 316 16.81 -13.39 1.73
C GLN A 316 16.64 -11.89 1.50
N LEU A 317 16.12 -11.19 2.50
CA LEU A 317 15.85 -9.75 2.47
C LEU A 317 17.11 -8.93 2.18
N ASP A 318 18.28 -9.33 2.70
CA ASP A 318 19.56 -8.68 2.44
C ASP A 318 20.01 -8.75 0.96
N GLN A 319 19.43 -9.64 0.16
CA GLN A 319 19.81 -9.82 -1.26
C GLN A 319 18.98 -8.94 -2.21
N VAL A 320 17.89 -8.33 -1.73
CA VAL A 320 16.92 -7.61 -2.58
C VAL A 320 17.57 -6.50 -3.40
N GLN A 321 18.49 -5.77 -2.77
CA GLN A 321 19.13 -4.62 -3.41
C GLN A 321 19.91 -5.01 -4.68
N SER A 322 20.29 -6.29 -4.83
CA SER A 322 20.94 -6.81 -6.05
C SER A 322 19.99 -6.93 -7.25
N LEU A 323 18.68 -6.84 -7.05
CA LEU A 323 17.71 -6.77 -8.15
C LEU A 323 17.83 -5.46 -8.93
N ASP A 324 18.20 -4.36 -8.27
CA ASP A 324 18.37 -3.05 -8.90
C ASP A 324 19.65 -3.04 -9.74
N PRO A 325 19.58 -2.75 -11.06
CA PRO A 325 20.76 -2.73 -11.92
C PRO A 325 21.85 -1.76 -11.51
N LEU A 326 21.52 -0.73 -10.72
CA LEU A 326 22.53 0.16 -10.18
C LEU A 326 23.46 -0.53 -9.15
N SER A 327 23.15 -1.76 -8.70
CA SER A 327 24.09 -2.58 -7.92
C SER A 327 25.40 -2.90 -8.65
N ASP A 328 25.48 -2.66 -9.97
CA ASP A 328 26.72 -2.77 -10.75
C ASP A 328 27.72 -1.66 -10.40
N PHE A 329 27.24 -0.56 -9.82
CA PHE A 329 28.01 0.64 -9.54
C PHE A 329 28.01 1.04 -8.06
N PHE A 330 26.99 0.64 -7.30
CA PHE A 330 26.84 0.93 -5.88
C PHE A 330 26.83 -0.35 -5.04
N ASN A 331 27.17 -0.22 -3.77
CA ASN A 331 27.27 -1.37 -2.88
C ASN A 331 25.88 -1.83 -2.40
N ALA A 332 25.55 -3.10 -2.60
CA ALA A 332 24.37 -3.72 -2.00
C ALA A 332 24.63 -3.99 -0.51
N ASN A 333 24.26 -3.03 0.35
CA ASN A 333 24.59 -3.04 1.79
C ASN A 333 23.58 -3.83 2.66
N GLY A 334 22.87 -4.80 2.09
CA GLY A 334 21.78 -5.50 2.79
C GLY A 334 20.57 -4.60 3.09
N HIS A 335 19.63 -5.11 3.89
CA HIS A 335 18.40 -4.40 4.26
C HIS A 335 18.64 -3.29 5.30
N SER A 336 19.65 -3.45 6.15
CA SER A 336 19.97 -2.47 7.21
C SER A 336 20.85 -1.31 6.75
N GLY A 337 21.53 -1.45 5.60
CA GLY A 337 22.36 -0.40 5.03
C GLY A 337 21.56 0.58 4.16
N PRO A 338 22.23 1.61 3.60
CA PRO A 338 21.57 2.50 2.63
C PRO A 338 21.21 1.71 1.38
N SER A 339 19.96 1.83 0.94
CA SER A 339 19.49 1.24 -0.32
C SER A 339 20.29 1.77 -1.51
N ILE A 340 20.27 1.03 -2.63
CA ILE A 340 20.90 1.48 -3.88
C ILE A 340 20.31 2.82 -4.35
N GLN A 341 19.00 2.98 -4.18
CA GLN A 341 18.31 4.23 -4.49
C GLN A 341 18.77 5.39 -3.60
N LEU A 342 18.97 5.17 -2.30
CA LEU A 342 19.46 6.22 -1.41
C LEU A 342 20.89 6.65 -1.78
N GLN A 343 21.77 5.70 -2.12
CA GLN A 343 23.13 5.99 -2.59
C GLN A 343 23.10 6.81 -3.89
N PHE A 344 22.26 6.43 -4.87
CA PHE A 344 22.06 7.17 -6.11
C PHE A 344 21.62 8.62 -5.85
N LEU A 345 20.67 8.82 -4.93
CA LEU A 345 20.18 10.14 -4.55
C LEU A 345 21.26 11.00 -3.89
N GLN A 346 21.95 10.46 -2.89
CA GLN A 346 22.97 11.21 -2.13
C GLN A 346 24.12 11.66 -3.05
N LEU A 347 24.60 10.78 -3.93
CA LEU A 347 25.66 11.11 -4.89
C LEU A 347 25.18 12.03 -6.02
N GLY A 348 23.94 11.87 -6.48
CA GLY A 348 23.35 12.76 -7.49
C GLY A 348 23.15 14.19 -6.99
N LEU A 349 22.68 14.35 -5.76
CA LEU A 349 22.55 15.67 -5.12
C LEU A 349 23.91 16.31 -4.89
N ASP A 350 24.88 15.55 -4.39
CA ASP A 350 26.26 16.02 -4.18
C ASP A 350 26.93 16.46 -5.50
N TYR A 351 26.71 15.70 -6.59
CA TYR A 351 27.18 16.10 -7.92
C TYR A 351 26.57 17.42 -8.37
N LEU A 352 25.26 17.61 -8.21
CA LEU A 352 24.56 18.83 -8.61
C LEU A 352 24.99 20.06 -7.81
N GLU A 353 25.37 19.90 -6.53
CA GLU A 353 25.95 20.99 -5.75
C GLU A 353 27.33 21.39 -6.27
N ARG A 354 28.15 20.41 -6.65
CA ARG A 354 29.50 20.65 -7.17
C ARG A 354 29.50 21.14 -8.63
N SER A 355 28.45 20.83 -9.39
CA SER A 355 28.33 21.08 -10.83
C SER A 355 26.96 21.66 -11.20
N PRO A 356 26.57 22.83 -10.67
CA PRO A 356 25.23 23.41 -10.88
C PRO A 356 24.94 23.78 -12.35
N ASP A 357 25.98 23.95 -13.15
CA ASP A 357 25.88 24.28 -14.57
C ASP A 357 25.56 23.07 -15.47
N ASP A 358 25.62 21.84 -14.95
CA ASP A 358 25.22 20.64 -15.72
C ASP A 358 23.69 20.48 -15.77
N GLN A 359 23.08 21.34 -16.60
CA GLN A 359 21.64 21.41 -16.82
C GLN A 359 21.06 20.09 -17.36
N LEU A 360 21.84 19.34 -18.14
CA LEU A 360 21.40 18.06 -18.71
C LEU A 360 21.26 17.00 -17.60
N PHE A 361 22.28 16.87 -16.75
CA PHE A 361 22.21 15.98 -15.60
C PHE A 361 21.07 16.38 -14.68
N ALA A 362 20.96 17.68 -14.33
CA ALA A 362 19.91 18.20 -13.46
C ALA A 362 18.52 17.87 -13.99
N MET A 363 18.26 18.15 -15.27
CA MET A 363 16.96 17.89 -15.88
C MET A 363 16.60 16.41 -15.84
N LEU A 364 17.52 15.53 -16.23
CA LEU A 364 17.27 14.09 -16.29
C LEU A 364 17.16 13.46 -14.90
N PHE A 365 18.00 13.87 -13.95
CA PHE A 365 17.94 13.42 -12.56
C PHE A 365 16.56 13.71 -11.94
N TRP A 366 16.09 14.96 -12.05
CA TRP A 366 14.77 15.32 -11.50
C TRP A 366 13.62 14.66 -12.25
N GLN A 367 13.73 14.42 -13.56
CA GLN A 367 12.71 13.69 -14.31
C GLN A 367 12.64 12.21 -13.92
N VAL A 368 13.77 11.55 -13.64
CA VAL A 368 13.80 10.19 -13.07
C VAL A 368 13.09 10.17 -11.71
N GLU A 369 13.42 11.11 -10.83
CA GLU A 369 12.80 11.18 -9.50
C GLU A 369 11.31 11.56 -9.54
N ARG A 370 10.88 12.36 -10.52
CA ARG A 370 9.45 12.63 -10.76
C ARG A 370 8.70 11.36 -11.14
N VAL A 371 9.25 10.54 -12.04
CA VAL A 371 8.65 9.24 -12.41
C VAL A 371 8.60 8.31 -11.20
N ARG A 372 9.68 8.22 -10.40
CA ARG A 372 9.69 7.46 -9.14
C ARG A 372 8.62 7.97 -8.18
N GLY A 373 8.47 9.29 -8.06
CA GLY A 373 7.43 9.94 -7.27
C GLY A 373 6.02 9.59 -7.73
N GLN A 374 5.78 9.48 -9.04
CA GLN A 374 4.49 9.02 -9.57
C GLN A 374 4.20 7.57 -9.20
N VAL A 375 5.18 6.68 -9.35
CA VAL A 375 5.03 5.27 -8.95
C VAL A 375 4.83 5.14 -7.44
N TYR A 376 5.58 5.91 -6.64
CA TYR A 376 5.43 5.96 -5.20
C TYR A 376 4.00 6.35 -4.81
N ARG A 377 3.51 7.48 -5.35
CA ARG A 377 2.15 7.96 -5.08
C ARG A 377 1.11 6.97 -5.59
N HIS A 378 1.33 6.34 -6.74
CA HIS A 378 0.42 5.30 -7.23
C HIS A 378 0.25 4.15 -6.23
N CYS A 379 1.33 3.73 -5.55
CA CYS A 379 1.30 2.63 -4.58
C CYS A 379 0.97 3.03 -3.13
N ILE A 380 1.31 4.26 -2.71
CA ILE A 380 1.29 4.69 -1.30
C ILE A 380 0.25 5.77 -1.00
N GLN A 381 -0.22 6.50 -2.02
CA GLN A 381 -1.10 7.65 -1.83
C GLN A 381 -2.35 7.27 -1.04
N ARG A 382 -2.65 8.09 -0.03
CA ARG A 382 -3.92 8.05 0.67
C ARG A 382 -4.96 8.83 -0.13
N PRO A 383 -5.94 8.17 -0.78
CA PRO A 383 -7.04 8.92 -1.36
C PRO A 383 -7.88 9.53 -0.24
N LEU A 384 -8.19 10.82 -0.36
CA LEU A 384 -9.05 11.54 0.59
C LEU A 384 -10.54 11.19 0.43
N THR A 385 -10.88 10.41 -0.60
CA THR A 385 -12.23 9.91 -0.81
C THR A 385 -12.54 8.81 0.21
N PRO A 386 -13.51 9.01 1.12
CA PRO A 386 -13.85 8.01 2.13
C PRO A 386 -14.55 6.80 1.51
N GLY A 387 -14.53 5.69 2.25
CA GLY A 387 -15.27 4.46 1.92
C GLY A 387 -14.40 3.34 1.40
N LEU A 388 -14.78 2.11 1.74
CA LEU A 388 -14.01 0.91 1.42
C LEU A 388 -13.88 0.65 -0.08
N MET A 389 -14.92 0.96 -0.87
CA MET A 389 -14.87 0.81 -2.33
C MET A 389 -13.76 1.62 -2.97
N ASN A 390 -13.45 2.77 -2.38
CA ASN A 390 -12.31 3.55 -2.82
C ASN A 390 -11.02 2.85 -2.40
N PHE A 391 -10.84 2.46 -1.13
CA PHE A 391 -9.65 1.73 -0.65
C PHE A 391 -9.30 0.49 -1.51
N ILE A 392 -10.30 -0.32 -1.86
CA ILE A 392 -10.11 -1.54 -2.68
C ILE A 392 -9.42 -1.24 -4.02
N ARG A 393 -9.73 -0.10 -4.67
CA ARG A 393 -9.10 0.28 -5.95
C ARG A 393 -7.61 0.58 -5.79
N PHE A 394 -7.18 1.01 -4.61
CA PHE A 394 -5.81 1.44 -4.34
C PHE A 394 -4.95 0.30 -3.80
N TYR A 395 -5.53 -0.59 -2.99
CA TYR A 395 -4.80 -1.67 -2.30
C TYR A 395 -4.02 -2.59 -3.26
N ASP A 396 -4.60 -2.93 -4.42
CA ASP A 396 -4.00 -3.88 -5.37
C ASP A 396 -2.90 -3.26 -6.26
N ARG A 397 -2.71 -1.93 -6.24
CA ARG A 397 -1.81 -1.21 -7.16
C ARG A 397 -0.33 -1.59 -7.05
N LYS A 398 0.12 -2.00 -5.86
CA LYS A 398 1.52 -2.41 -5.64
C LYS A 398 1.89 -3.72 -6.32
N GLY A 399 0.91 -4.56 -6.69
CA GLY A 399 1.16 -5.89 -7.26
C GLY A 399 2.02 -5.85 -8.54
N ALA A 400 1.96 -4.74 -9.28
CA ALA A 400 2.75 -4.51 -10.49
C ALA A 400 4.28 -4.52 -10.27
N ILE A 401 4.75 -4.29 -9.02
CA ILE A 401 6.17 -4.14 -8.72
C ILE A 401 6.69 -5.07 -7.62
N THR A 402 5.87 -5.98 -7.08
CA THR A 402 6.29 -6.86 -5.97
C THR A 402 6.44 -8.33 -6.36
N GLY A 403 6.16 -8.71 -7.60
CA GLY A 403 6.11 -10.12 -8.04
C GLY A 403 7.42 -10.91 -7.87
N LEU A 404 8.59 -10.25 -7.75
CA LEU A 404 9.88 -10.94 -7.53
C LEU A 404 10.19 -11.21 -6.05
N LEU A 405 9.31 -10.81 -5.13
CA LEU A 405 9.61 -10.75 -3.70
C LEU A 405 8.92 -11.85 -2.87
N GLU A 406 8.20 -12.78 -3.51
CA GLU A 406 7.42 -13.83 -2.83
C GLU A 406 8.24 -14.73 -1.88
N GLU A 407 9.56 -14.85 -2.08
CA GLU A 407 10.42 -15.68 -1.22
C GLU A 407 10.84 -14.98 0.08
N ILE A 408 10.62 -13.67 0.20
CA ILE A 408 11.13 -12.87 1.33
C ILE A 408 10.04 -12.11 2.08
N GLU A 409 8.78 -12.14 1.63
CA GLU A 409 7.69 -11.38 2.26
C GLU A 409 7.57 -11.68 3.76
N PHE A 410 7.76 -12.93 4.16
CA PHE A 410 7.70 -13.32 5.57
C PHE A 410 8.89 -12.79 6.38
N GLU A 411 10.10 -12.82 5.83
CA GLU A 411 11.28 -12.22 6.46
C GLU A 411 11.12 -10.70 6.59
N SER A 412 10.59 -10.05 5.55
CA SER A 412 10.29 -8.62 5.54
C SER A 412 9.21 -8.26 6.56
N ALA A 413 8.17 -9.08 6.68
CA ALA A 413 7.14 -8.94 7.72
C ALA A 413 7.72 -8.95 9.13
N GLY A 414 8.63 -9.88 9.43
CA GLY A 414 9.32 -9.88 10.72
C GLY A 414 10.22 -8.66 10.89
N ALA A 415 10.99 -8.27 9.87
CA ALA A 415 11.89 -7.12 9.94
C ALA A 415 11.14 -5.81 10.21
N LEU A 416 10.06 -5.56 9.47
CA LEU A 416 9.19 -4.40 9.66
C LEU A 416 8.40 -4.47 10.96
N GLY A 417 8.00 -5.67 11.38
CA GLY A 417 7.36 -5.93 12.66
C GLY A 417 8.31 -5.82 13.85
N GLY A 418 9.61 -5.59 13.65
CA GLY A 418 10.59 -5.40 14.73
C GLY A 418 11.08 -6.69 15.37
N ILE A 419 11.26 -7.75 14.59
CA ILE A 419 11.99 -8.96 15.01
C ILE A 419 13.31 -8.57 15.68
N GLY A 420 13.66 -9.17 16.82
CA GLY A 420 14.84 -8.79 17.62
C GLY A 420 14.75 -7.45 18.37
N HIS A 421 13.64 -6.72 18.23
CA HIS A 421 13.35 -5.45 18.89
C HIS A 421 12.07 -5.49 19.73
N GLY A 422 11.75 -6.65 20.32
CA GLY A 422 10.59 -6.84 21.19
C GLY A 422 9.38 -7.50 20.53
N LEU A 423 9.39 -7.73 19.22
CA LEU A 423 8.35 -8.56 18.60
C LEU A 423 8.41 -9.96 19.23
N ALA A 424 7.29 -10.41 19.79
CA ALA A 424 7.13 -11.71 20.44
C ALA A 424 6.18 -12.63 19.66
N SER A 425 5.25 -12.05 18.89
CA SER A 425 4.31 -12.79 18.05
C SER A 425 4.04 -12.05 16.74
N LEU A 426 4.08 -12.77 15.63
CA LEU A 426 3.83 -12.27 14.28
C LEU A 426 2.70 -13.06 13.63
N GLU A 427 1.53 -12.43 13.48
CA GLU A 427 0.39 -12.95 12.75
C GLU A 427 0.29 -12.30 11.36
N VAL A 428 0.38 -13.11 10.31
CA VAL A 428 0.24 -12.66 8.92
C VAL A 428 -1.05 -13.18 8.28
N ARG A 429 -1.64 -12.35 7.42
CA ARG A 429 -2.85 -12.66 6.66
C ARG A 429 -2.54 -12.93 5.20
N LEU A 430 -3.16 -13.99 4.68
CA LEU A 430 -3.15 -14.34 3.26
C LEU A 430 -4.50 -14.83 2.78
N SER A 431 -4.76 -14.65 1.49
CA SER A 431 -5.98 -15.13 0.85
C SER A 431 -6.00 -16.66 0.81
N PRO A 432 -7.17 -17.30 1.02
CA PRO A 432 -7.31 -18.74 0.88
C PRO A 432 -7.12 -19.16 -0.58
N ALA A 433 -6.54 -20.33 -0.80
CA ALA A 433 -6.47 -20.94 -2.12
C ALA A 433 -7.79 -21.65 -2.48
N SER A 434 -8.06 -21.75 -3.77
CA SER A 434 -9.32 -22.32 -4.29
C SER A 434 -9.36 -23.86 -4.33
N ASN A 435 -8.26 -24.53 -3.99
CA ASN A 435 -8.14 -25.99 -3.97
C ASN A 435 -7.11 -26.45 -2.92
N TYR A 436 -7.23 -27.69 -2.47
CA TYR A 436 -6.43 -28.23 -1.36
C TYR A 436 -4.93 -28.27 -1.68
N GLN A 437 -4.54 -28.62 -2.91
CA GLN A 437 -3.13 -28.76 -3.26
C GLN A 437 -2.41 -27.41 -3.23
N SER A 438 -3.02 -26.38 -3.79
CA SER A 438 -2.51 -25.01 -3.70
C SER A 438 -2.49 -24.51 -2.25
N GLN A 439 -3.52 -24.80 -1.45
CA GLN A 439 -3.57 -24.41 -0.04
C GLN A 439 -2.42 -25.05 0.77
N LEU A 440 -2.20 -26.35 0.59
CA LEU A 440 -1.10 -27.08 1.21
C LEU A 440 0.25 -26.53 0.76
N ASN A 441 0.44 -26.29 -0.54
CA ASN A 441 1.69 -25.76 -1.08
C ASN A 441 2.06 -24.41 -0.45
N VAL A 442 1.09 -23.52 -0.28
CA VAL A 442 1.30 -22.19 0.33
C VAL A 442 1.67 -22.32 1.81
N LEU A 443 0.93 -23.12 2.59
CA LEU A 443 1.22 -23.30 4.01
C LEU A 443 2.55 -24.04 4.25
N ASP A 444 2.86 -25.06 3.44
CA ASP A 444 4.14 -25.78 3.49
C ASP A 444 5.31 -24.85 3.08
N LYS A 445 5.12 -23.97 2.10
CA LYS A 445 6.12 -22.94 1.71
C LYS A 445 6.43 -22.04 2.91
N LEU A 446 5.41 -21.49 3.56
CA LEU A 446 5.59 -20.62 4.73
C LEU A 446 6.25 -21.36 5.91
N LYS A 447 5.83 -22.60 6.19
CA LYS A 447 6.47 -23.45 7.21
C LYS A 447 7.96 -23.65 6.93
N LYS A 448 8.32 -23.93 5.68
CA LYS A 448 9.72 -24.05 5.24
C LYS A 448 10.49 -22.75 5.38
N GLN A 449 9.89 -21.61 5.00
CA GLN A 449 10.53 -20.29 5.15
C GLN A 449 10.81 -19.98 6.63
N ILE A 450 9.81 -20.14 7.52
CA ILE A 450 9.97 -19.96 8.97
C ILE A 450 11.06 -20.89 9.53
N TRP A 451 11.04 -22.17 9.14
CA TRP A 451 12.06 -23.12 9.57
C TRP A 451 13.46 -22.71 9.11
N GLN A 452 13.62 -22.23 7.87
CA GLN A 452 14.91 -21.74 7.37
C GLN A 452 15.39 -20.52 8.15
N LEU A 453 14.51 -19.57 8.46
CA LEU A 453 14.83 -18.38 9.27
C LEU A 453 15.28 -18.75 10.70
N ARG A 454 14.69 -19.80 11.28
CA ARG A 454 15.08 -20.32 12.61
C ARG A 454 16.40 -21.10 12.60
N THR A 455 16.68 -21.86 11.55
CA THR A 455 17.81 -22.81 11.50
C THR A 455 19.09 -22.27 10.87
N LYS A 456 19.01 -21.53 9.76
CA LYS A 456 20.20 -21.01 9.06
C LYS A 456 20.96 -19.96 9.88
N ASN A 457 20.30 -19.30 10.82
CA ASN A 457 20.93 -18.32 11.70
C ASN A 457 21.80 -18.97 12.80
N HIS A 458 21.65 -20.28 13.08
CA HIS A 458 22.47 -21.01 14.06
C HIS A 458 23.83 -21.50 13.53
N GLN A 459 23.99 -21.70 12.21
CA GLN A 459 25.20 -22.33 11.63
C GLN A 459 26.34 -21.34 11.29
N ASN A 460 26.11 -20.03 11.36
CA ASN A 460 27.11 -18.98 11.08
C ASN A 460 27.81 -18.45 12.35
N SER A 461 27.89 -19.25 13.41
CA SER A 461 28.48 -18.87 14.71
C SER A 461 30.00 -18.61 14.68
N GLY A 462 30.71 -19.00 13.63
CA GLY A 462 32.16 -18.82 13.50
C GLY A 462 32.67 -17.40 13.16
N THR A 463 31.79 -16.41 12.97
CA THR A 463 32.18 -15.03 12.59
C THR A 463 31.62 -13.95 13.53
N LEU A 464 31.36 -14.33 14.79
CA LEU A 464 30.56 -13.53 15.75
C LEU A 464 31.32 -12.43 16.53
N GLN A 465 32.63 -12.21 16.36
CA GLN A 465 33.36 -11.29 17.26
C GLN A 465 33.48 -9.82 16.82
N HIS A 466 33.14 -9.45 15.58
CA HIS A 466 33.23 -8.05 15.17
C HIS A 466 32.09 -7.66 14.23
N ARG A 467 30.99 -7.11 14.78
CA ARG A 467 30.09 -6.15 14.12
C ARG A 467 29.01 -5.66 15.11
N ARG A 468 29.35 -4.66 15.92
CA ARG A 468 28.36 -3.75 16.53
C ARG A 468 27.79 -2.91 15.40
N ASN A 469 26.56 -3.21 14.96
CA ASN A 469 25.60 -2.31 14.29
C ASN A 469 24.61 -3.15 13.45
N GLY A 470 23.41 -3.39 14.00
CA GLY A 470 22.21 -3.59 13.18
C GLY A 470 21.90 -4.98 12.62
N ARG A 471 22.53 -6.08 13.07
CA ARG A 471 21.98 -7.42 12.78
C ARG A 471 20.98 -7.84 13.85
N LEU A 472 19.88 -8.44 13.40
CA LEU A 472 18.94 -9.20 14.22
C LEU A 472 19.72 -10.13 15.15
N LYS A 473 19.40 -10.13 16.45
CA LYS A 473 19.90 -11.17 17.36
C LYS A 473 19.64 -12.52 16.68
N THR A 474 20.67 -13.35 16.53
CA THR A 474 20.63 -14.61 15.78
C THR A 474 19.56 -15.57 16.27
N ASP A 475 19.13 -15.40 17.53
CA ASP A 475 18.14 -16.23 18.21
C ASP A 475 16.71 -15.62 18.14
N ALA A 476 16.56 -14.40 17.60
CA ALA A 476 15.29 -13.68 17.64
C ALA A 476 14.16 -14.41 16.90
N TRP A 477 14.45 -15.07 15.78
CA TRP A 477 13.45 -15.87 15.05
C TRP A 477 13.05 -17.16 15.80
N CYS A 478 13.91 -17.64 16.70
CA CYS A 478 13.61 -18.81 17.54
C CYS A 478 12.65 -18.46 18.68
N GLU A 479 12.68 -17.21 19.15
CA GLU A 479 11.85 -16.72 20.27
C GLU A 479 10.48 -16.18 19.82
N VAL A 480 10.28 -15.90 18.53
CA VAL A 480 9.03 -15.33 18.02
C VAL A 480 8.01 -16.39 17.58
N GLU A 481 6.79 -16.26 18.10
CA GLU A 481 5.65 -17.01 17.60
C GLU A 481 5.26 -16.53 16.20
N CYS A 482 5.01 -17.46 15.30
CA CYS A 482 4.58 -17.16 13.93
C CYS A 482 3.21 -17.80 13.69
N GLY A 483 2.28 -17.02 13.12
CA GLY A 483 0.92 -17.45 12.85
C GLY A 483 0.41 -16.96 11.51
N VAL A 484 -0.47 -17.75 10.91
CA VAL A 484 -1.19 -17.43 9.68
C VAL A 484 -2.68 -17.32 9.98
N VAL A 485 -3.32 -16.32 9.39
CA VAL A 485 -4.78 -16.21 9.33
C VAL A 485 -5.23 -16.20 7.88
N LEU A 486 -6.17 -17.08 7.52
CA LEU A 486 -6.76 -17.10 6.19
C LEU A 486 -7.83 -16.02 6.08
N HIS A 487 -7.61 -15.10 5.15
CA HIS A 487 -8.37 -13.86 5.03
C HIS A 487 -9.38 -13.94 3.88
N TYR A 488 -10.64 -14.22 4.22
CA TYR A 488 -11.73 -14.36 3.27
C TYR A 488 -12.32 -12.99 2.92
N LEU A 489 -12.33 -12.68 1.63
CA LEU A 489 -12.81 -11.39 1.14
C LEU A 489 -14.30 -11.47 0.80
N LYS A 490 -15.08 -10.49 1.29
CA LYS A 490 -16.42 -10.19 0.79
C LYS A 490 -16.33 -9.35 -0.48
N PHE A 491 -17.08 -9.74 -1.51
CA PHE A 491 -17.00 -9.09 -2.81
C PHE A 491 -18.33 -9.17 -3.57
N ARG A 492 -18.73 -8.06 -4.21
CA ARG A 492 -20.00 -7.98 -4.96
C ARG A 492 -19.89 -8.67 -6.31
N GLY A 493 -18.71 -8.70 -6.94
CA GLY A 493 -18.53 -9.25 -8.28
C GLY A 493 -17.47 -8.48 -9.07
N LYS A 494 -16.82 -9.16 -10.02
CA LYS A 494 -15.57 -8.70 -10.67
C LYS A 494 -15.58 -7.25 -11.17
N LYS A 495 -16.70 -6.76 -11.72
CA LYS A 495 -16.81 -5.39 -12.24
C LYS A 495 -16.89 -4.36 -11.11
N ALA A 496 -17.79 -4.56 -10.15
CA ALA A 496 -17.94 -3.70 -8.96
C ALA A 496 -16.64 -3.63 -8.16
N ASP A 497 -15.97 -4.78 -7.97
CA ASP A 497 -14.70 -4.90 -7.26
C ASP A 497 -13.52 -4.19 -7.96
N ARG A 498 -13.63 -3.95 -9.27
CA ARG A 498 -12.67 -3.14 -10.06
C ARG A 498 -13.04 -1.66 -10.10
N GLY A 499 -14.07 -1.26 -9.35
CA GLY A 499 -14.56 0.12 -9.32
C GLY A 499 -15.46 0.49 -10.49
N ILE A 500 -16.00 -0.49 -11.22
CA ILE A 500 -16.89 -0.29 -12.37
C ILE A 500 -18.24 -0.99 -12.09
N PRO A 501 -18.97 -0.63 -11.02
CA PRO A 501 -20.27 -1.25 -10.74
C PRO A 501 -21.25 -0.96 -11.89
N GLN A 502 -22.11 -1.93 -12.21
CA GLN A 502 -23.17 -1.69 -13.18
C GLN A 502 -24.29 -0.86 -12.56
N ALA A 503 -25.11 -0.23 -13.41
CA ALA A 503 -26.31 0.45 -12.95
C ALA A 503 -27.19 -0.51 -12.15
N PHE A 504 -27.75 -0.03 -11.04
CA PHE A 504 -28.63 -0.80 -10.14
C PHE A 504 -28.00 -2.11 -9.62
N ASP A 505 -26.68 -2.19 -9.57
CA ASP A 505 -25.96 -3.37 -9.09
C ASP A 505 -26.25 -4.65 -9.91
N HIS A 506 -26.55 -4.51 -11.21
CA HIS A 506 -26.71 -5.65 -12.12
C HIS A 506 -25.43 -6.48 -12.30
N ASP A 507 -25.60 -7.75 -12.71
CA ASP A 507 -24.51 -8.68 -13.07
C ASP A 507 -23.51 -8.87 -11.91
N ASN A 508 -24.03 -8.96 -10.69
CA ASN A 508 -23.25 -9.13 -9.46
C ASN A 508 -23.80 -10.29 -8.61
N HIS A 509 -23.15 -10.59 -7.48
CA HIS A 509 -23.54 -11.68 -6.59
C HIS A 509 -24.88 -11.47 -5.89
N ALA A 510 -25.31 -10.24 -5.63
CA ALA A 510 -26.60 -9.93 -5.04
C ALA A 510 -27.76 -9.95 -6.05
N ASP A 511 -27.48 -9.82 -7.36
CA ASP A 511 -28.50 -9.81 -8.41
C ASP A 511 -29.03 -11.23 -8.70
N PRO A 512 -30.30 -11.56 -8.38
CA PRO A 512 -30.85 -12.89 -8.63
C PRO A 512 -31.02 -13.19 -10.12
N THR A 513 -31.05 -12.17 -10.99
CA THR A 513 -31.19 -12.33 -12.44
C THR A 513 -29.85 -12.53 -13.15
N ALA A 514 -28.74 -12.31 -12.45
CA ALA A 514 -27.40 -12.47 -13.02
C ALA A 514 -27.14 -13.93 -13.41
N ALA A 515 -26.51 -14.15 -14.57
CA ALA A 515 -26.22 -15.48 -15.10
C ALA A 515 -25.38 -16.36 -14.15
N LEU A 516 -24.58 -15.73 -13.29
CA LEU A 516 -23.79 -16.40 -12.26
C LEU A 516 -24.66 -17.04 -11.15
N ASN A 517 -25.85 -16.49 -10.88
CA ASN A 517 -26.82 -17.00 -9.90
C ASN A 517 -27.89 -17.86 -10.59
N SER A 518 -27.47 -19.01 -11.13
CA SER A 518 -28.31 -19.86 -11.97
C SER A 518 -29.59 -20.41 -11.33
N SER A 519 -29.76 -20.37 -10.01
CA SER A 519 -31.02 -20.75 -9.34
C SER A 519 -31.98 -19.60 -9.12
N GLY A 520 -31.64 -18.36 -9.49
CA GLY A 520 -32.42 -17.19 -9.12
C GLY A 520 -32.27 -16.77 -7.66
N PHE A 521 -31.40 -17.43 -6.88
CA PHE A 521 -31.14 -17.04 -5.49
C PHE A 521 -29.96 -16.08 -5.43
N ARG A 522 -30.14 -14.98 -4.71
CA ARG A 522 -29.07 -14.03 -4.43
C ARG A 522 -27.90 -14.71 -3.70
N TRP A 523 -26.69 -14.28 -4.00
CA TRP A 523 -25.39 -14.76 -3.47
C TRP A 523 -25.07 -16.25 -3.72
N GLN A 524 -25.87 -16.98 -4.50
CA GLN A 524 -25.64 -18.41 -4.77
C GLN A 524 -24.20 -18.70 -5.24
N ALA A 525 -23.72 -17.95 -6.23
CA ALA A 525 -22.35 -18.14 -6.75
C ALA A 525 -21.28 -17.83 -5.70
N PHE A 526 -21.46 -16.78 -4.91
CA PHE A 526 -20.52 -16.39 -3.85
C PHE A 526 -20.47 -17.48 -2.77
N THR A 527 -21.63 -17.94 -2.28
CA THR A 527 -21.69 -19.02 -1.28
C THR A 527 -21.03 -20.31 -1.80
N ARG A 528 -21.31 -20.73 -3.04
CA ARG A 528 -20.63 -21.88 -3.68
C ARG A 528 -19.11 -21.71 -3.69
N GLN A 529 -18.62 -20.52 -4.05
CA GLN A 529 -17.19 -20.23 -4.06
C GLN A 529 -16.58 -20.29 -2.65
N THR A 530 -17.24 -19.73 -1.64
CA THR A 530 -16.74 -19.77 -0.25
C THR A 530 -16.74 -21.19 0.33
N LEU A 531 -17.73 -22.02 -0.01
CA LEU A 531 -17.78 -23.43 0.40
C LEU A 531 -16.67 -24.25 -0.27
N LYS A 532 -16.32 -23.95 -1.53
CA LYS A 532 -15.15 -24.54 -2.20
C LYS A 532 -13.85 -24.23 -1.45
N ASN A 533 -13.68 -22.99 -1.00
CA ASN A 533 -12.53 -22.58 -0.20
C ASN A 533 -12.53 -23.27 1.19
N ALA A 534 -13.69 -23.42 1.85
CA ALA A 534 -13.83 -24.21 3.09
C ALA A 534 -13.37 -25.66 2.87
N ASN A 535 -13.81 -26.30 1.79
CA ASN A 535 -13.41 -27.68 1.48
C ASN A 535 -11.90 -27.80 1.27
N ALA A 536 -11.26 -26.81 0.64
CA ALA A 536 -9.82 -26.80 0.45
C ALA A 536 -9.06 -26.80 1.80
N ILE A 537 -9.48 -25.97 2.76
CA ILE A 537 -8.83 -25.94 4.07
C ILE A 537 -9.18 -27.18 4.91
N ILE A 538 -10.43 -27.64 4.87
CA ILE A 538 -10.86 -28.87 5.55
C ILE A 538 -9.98 -30.05 5.12
N GLN A 539 -9.85 -30.29 3.81
CA GLN A 539 -9.05 -31.40 3.29
C GLN A 539 -7.56 -31.25 3.65
N SER A 540 -7.06 -30.01 3.70
CA SER A 540 -5.69 -29.73 4.11
C SER A 540 -5.45 -30.14 5.57
N LEU A 541 -6.37 -29.77 6.47
CA LEU A 541 -6.28 -30.06 7.90
C LEU A 541 -6.59 -31.54 8.23
N GLU A 542 -7.46 -32.19 7.46
CA GLU A 542 -7.71 -33.63 7.62
C GLU A 542 -6.46 -34.48 7.35
N ARG A 543 -5.67 -34.08 6.34
CA ARG A 543 -4.43 -34.75 5.93
C ARG A 543 -3.23 -34.36 6.78
N LYS A 544 -3.17 -33.10 7.21
CA LYS A 544 -2.07 -32.54 8.00
C LYS A 544 -2.60 -31.72 9.19
N PRO A 545 -3.10 -32.37 10.26
CA PRO A 545 -3.62 -31.68 11.43
C PRO A 545 -2.62 -30.75 12.12
N GLU A 546 -1.31 -31.04 12.00
CA GLU A 546 -0.23 -30.24 12.56
C GLU A 546 -0.13 -28.83 11.95
N LEU A 547 -0.81 -28.58 10.83
CA LEU A 547 -0.93 -27.23 10.27
C LEU A 547 -1.64 -26.27 11.23
N LEU A 548 -2.41 -26.74 12.23
CA LEU A 548 -3.03 -25.89 13.26
C LEU A 548 -2.02 -25.18 14.17
N PHE A 549 -0.75 -25.60 14.20
CA PHE A 549 0.31 -24.83 14.88
C PHE A 549 0.72 -23.57 14.11
N LEU A 550 0.51 -23.55 12.79
CA LEU A 550 0.79 -22.41 11.93
C LEU A 550 -0.50 -21.61 11.64
N LEU A 551 -1.56 -22.29 11.22
CA LEU A 551 -2.85 -21.69 10.92
C LEU A 551 -3.61 -21.38 12.21
N ARG A 552 -3.52 -20.13 12.66
CA ARG A 552 -4.11 -19.66 13.93
C ARG A 552 -5.59 -19.33 13.80
N GLY A 553 -6.04 -18.89 12.63
CA GLY A 553 -7.44 -18.52 12.48
C GLY A 553 -7.93 -18.25 11.07
N LEU A 554 -9.23 -17.94 11.02
CA LEU A 554 -9.96 -17.49 9.84
C LEU A 554 -10.41 -16.05 10.06
N ASP A 555 -10.40 -15.27 8.99
CA ASP A 555 -10.89 -13.89 8.97
C ASP A 555 -11.87 -13.69 7.83
N VAL A 556 -12.87 -12.82 8.03
CA VAL A 556 -13.73 -12.31 6.96
C VAL A 556 -13.76 -10.79 7.01
N CYS A 557 -13.62 -10.16 5.85
CA CYS A 557 -13.48 -8.72 5.75
C CYS A 557 -13.99 -8.15 4.42
N ARG A 558 -13.60 -6.90 4.12
CA ARG A 558 -13.89 -6.17 2.89
C ARG A 558 -15.35 -5.73 2.90
N ASP A 559 -16.10 -5.97 1.83
CA ASP A 559 -17.33 -5.23 1.54
C ASP A 559 -18.48 -5.50 2.53
N GLU A 560 -18.53 -4.75 3.63
CA GLU A 560 -19.61 -4.82 4.63
C GLU A 560 -20.96 -4.40 4.07
N HIS A 561 -20.97 -3.39 3.21
CA HIS A 561 -22.20 -2.88 2.62
C HIS A 561 -22.77 -3.79 1.53
N GLY A 562 -21.92 -4.47 0.76
CA GLY A 562 -22.32 -5.22 -0.43
C GLY A 562 -22.63 -6.69 -0.19
N VAL A 563 -22.09 -7.27 0.88
CA VAL A 563 -22.26 -8.69 1.19
C VAL A 563 -22.55 -8.84 2.68
N PRO A 564 -23.78 -9.20 3.06
CA PRO A 564 -24.11 -9.47 4.46
C PRO A 564 -23.25 -10.60 5.02
N THR A 565 -22.78 -10.46 6.26
CA THR A 565 -21.87 -11.43 6.87
C THR A 565 -22.51 -12.81 7.05
N TRP A 566 -23.84 -12.91 7.22
CA TRP A 566 -24.52 -14.20 7.32
C TRP A 566 -24.39 -15.05 6.06
N VAL A 567 -24.17 -14.46 4.88
CA VAL A 567 -23.99 -15.16 3.59
C VAL A 567 -22.77 -16.09 3.63
N ILE A 568 -21.70 -15.70 4.35
CA ILE A 568 -20.48 -16.51 4.48
C ILE A 568 -20.50 -17.43 5.69
N SER A 569 -21.46 -17.29 6.60
CA SER A 569 -21.55 -18.10 7.83
C SER A 569 -21.52 -19.62 7.61
N PRO A 570 -22.10 -20.20 6.52
CA PRO A 570 -22.02 -21.64 6.30
C PRO A 570 -20.59 -22.14 6.14
N MET A 571 -19.72 -21.33 5.54
CA MET A 571 -18.29 -21.63 5.36
C MET A 571 -17.60 -21.76 6.72
N PHE A 572 -17.80 -20.79 7.62
CA PHE A 572 -17.23 -20.82 8.97
C PHE A 572 -17.73 -22.02 9.78
N LYS A 573 -19.05 -22.28 9.77
CA LYS A 573 -19.64 -23.43 10.47
C LYS A 573 -19.03 -24.74 9.99
N ALA A 574 -18.95 -24.95 8.67
CA ALA A 574 -18.37 -26.15 8.09
C ALA A 574 -16.91 -26.38 8.53
N VAL A 575 -16.06 -25.34 8.44
CA VAL A 575 -14.65 -25.46 8.84
C VAL A 575 -14.52 -25.70 10.35
N GLN A 576 -15.21 -24.93 11.19
CA GLN A 576 -15.09 -25.06 12.63
C GLN A 576 -15.59 -26.41 13.15
N THR A 577 -16.75 -26.89 12.67
CA THR A 577 -17.27 -28.22 13.03
C THR A 577 -16.25 -29.31 12.68
N ARG A 578 -15.64 -29.21 11.50
CA ARG A 578 -14.68 -30.21 11.06
C ARG A 578 -13.35 -30.14 11.80
N VAL A 579 -12.86 -28.94 12.10
CA VAL A 579 -11.67 -28.74 12.93
C VAL A 579 -11.88 -29.30 14.32
N LYS A 580 -13.06 -29.10 14.94
CA LYS A 580 -13.40 -29.70 16.23
C LYS A 580 -13.27 -31.24 16.19
N GLN A 581 -13.83 -31.87 15.16
CA GLN A 581 -13.72 -33.33 14.97
C GLN A 581 -12.27 -33.78 14.79
N ILE A 582 -11.45 -33.03 14.02
CA ILE A 582 -10.03 -33.32 13.85
C ILE A 582 -9.30 -33.20 15.20
N SER A 583 -9.47 -32.09 15.91
CA SER A 583 -8.84 -31.89 17.22
C SER A 583 -9.22 -32.98 18.23
N GLU A 584 -10.48 -33.41 18.27
CA GLU A 584 -10.94 -34.50 19.13
C GLU A 584 -10.28 -35.83 18.78
N ARG A 585 -10.18 -36.16 17.48
CA ARG A 585 -9.50 -37.38 17.00
C ARG A 585 -8.01 -37.38 17.33
N GLU A 586 -7.34 -36.25 17.16
CA GLU A 586 -5.89 -36.13 17.32
C GLU A 586 -5.46 -35.93 18.78
N ARG A 587 -6.38 -35.62 19.71
CA ARG A 587 -6.09 -35.31 21.12
C ARG A 587 -5.27 -36.39 21.84
N ALA A 588 -5.49 -37.66 21.50
CA ALA A 588 -4.77 -38.79 22.09
C ALA A 588 -3.33 -38.93 21.55
N TYR A 589 -3.06 -38.44 20.34
CA TYR A 589 -1.82 -38.70 19.59
C TYR A 589 -0.91 -37.47 19.49
N SER A 590 -1.48 -36.26 19.53
CA SER A 590 -0.74 -35.00 19.37
C SER A 590 -0.27 -34.46 20.72
N ARG A 591 1.06 -34.31 20.88
CA ARG A 591 1.69 -33.64 22.02
C ARG A 591 2.69 -32.59 21.51
N PRO A 592 2.52 -31.28 21.80
CA PRO A 592 1.40 -30.66 22.53
C PRO A 592 0.05 -30.81 21.81
N GLU A 593 -1.06 -30.56 22.51
CA GLU A 593 -2.41 -30.61 21.90
C GLU A 593 -2.51 -29.62 20.74
N LEU A 594 -3.24 -30.00 19.68
CA LEU A 594 -3.45 -29.14 18.53
C LEU A 594 -4.13 -27.83 18.96
N PRO A 595 -3.61 -26.66 18.55
CA PRO A 595 -4.23 -25.40 18.88
C PRO A 595 -5.62 -25.29 18.28
N ARG A 596 -6.50 -24.59 18.99
CA ARG A 596 -7.81 -24.24 18.48
C ARG A 596 -7.67 -23.25 17.32
N LEU A 597 -8.37 -23.52 16.21
CA LEU A 597 -8.56 -22.54 15.14
C LEU A 597 -9.48 -21.40 15.60
N ARG A 598 -8.96 -20.17 15.58
CA ARG A 598 -9.66 -18.94 15.98
C ARG A 598 -10.42 -18.31 14.84
N THR A 599 -11.33 -17.40 15.18
CA THR A 599 -12.09 -16.60 14.21
C THR A 599 -11.89 -15.12 14.50
N THR A 600 -11.78 -14.32 13.44
CA THR A 600 -11.92 -12.87 13.51
C THR A 600 -12.90 -12.42 12.42
N ILE A 601 -13.71 -11.42 12.70
CA ILE A 601 -14.72 -10.91 11.77
C ILE A 601 -14.62 -9.39 11.69
N HIS A 602 -14.44 -8.82 10.50
CA HIS A 602 -14.53 -7.37 10.32
C HIS A 602 -16.00 -6.99 10.09
N VAL A 603 -16.54 -6.26 11.06
CA VAL A 603 -17.92 -5.77 11.05
C VAL A 603 -18.02 -4.46 11.83
N GLY A 604 -18.93 -3.60 11.39
CA GLY A 604 -19.17 -2.30 12.03
C GLY A 604 -18.10 -1.27 11.71
N GLU A 605 -17.34 -1.44 10.63
CA GLU A 605 -16.37 -0.44 10.14
C GLU A 605 -17.00 0.52 9.13
N ASP A 606 -17.68 -0.04 8.11
CA ASP A 606 -18.22 0.72 6.96
C ASP A 606 -19.72 0.50 6.83
N PHE A 607 -20.49 1.55 7.09
CA PHE A 607 -21.94 1.53 7.07
C PHE A 607 -22.52 2.88 6.62
N VAL A 608 -23.76 2.81 6.13
CA VAL A 608 -24.48 4.01 5.67
C VAL A 608 -25.16 4.72 6.84
N HIS A 609 -25.86 3.95 7.68
CA HIS A 609 -26.59 4.40 8.86
C HIS A 609 -26.06 3.68 10.11
N LEU A 610 -26.04 4.34 11.28
CA LEU A 610 -25.51 3.75 12.52
C LEU A 610 -26.23 2.44 12.90
N ALA A 611 -27.56 2.41 12.77
CA ALA A 611 -28.36 1.19 12.94
C ALA A 611 -27.89 0.03 12.03
N THR A 612 -27.55 0.31 10.77
CA THR A 612 -26.98 -0.69 9.85
C THR A 612 -25.68 -1.26 10.40
N GLY A 613 -24.78 -0.40 10.88
CA GLY A 613 -23.51 -0.81 11.47
C GLY A 613 -23.70 -1.72 12.68
N LEU A 614 -24.62 -1.37 13.59
CA LEU A 614 -24.96 -2.19 14.75
C LEU A 614 -25.59 -3.53 14.36
N ARG A 615 -26.54 -3.52 13.40
CA ARG A 615 -27.16 -4.73 12.87
C ARG A 615 -26.14 -5.67 12.23
N TYR A 616 -25.21 -5.16 11.41
CA TYR A 616 -24.17 -5.99 10.80
C TYR A 616 -23.30 -6.70 11.85
N MET A 617 -23.03 -6.04 12.97
CA MET A 617 -22.30 -6.65 14.08
C MET A 617 -23.13 -7.73 14.78
N ASP A 618 -24.40 -7.43 15.09
CA ASP A 618 -25.32 -8.36 15.74
C ASP A 618 -25.56 -9.62 14.89
N GLU A 619 -25.90 -9.45 13.61
CA GLU A 619 -26.07 -10.55 12.65
C GLU A 619 -24.81 -11.42 12.57
N ALA A 620 -23.62 -10.81 12.55
CA ALA A 620 -22.39 -11.57 12.47
C ALA A 620 -22.12 -12.40 13.73
N ILE A 621 -22.40 -11.86 14.92
CA ILE A 621 -22.29 -12.57 16.20
C ILE A 621 -23.31 -13.71 16.28
N GLN A 622 -24.53 -13.49 15.79
CA GLN A 622 -25.60 -14.49 15.80
C GLN A 622 -25.31 -15.64 14.82
N HIS A 623 -24.83 -15.33 13.62
CA HIS A 623 -24.68 -16.32 12.56
C HIS A 623 -23.32 -17.02 12.54
N ILE A 624 -22.24 -16.37 12.98
CA ILE A 624 -20.91 -16.99 13.06
C ILE A 624 -20.68 -17.46 14.50
N PRO A 625 -20.40 -18.76 14.73
CA PRO A 625 -20.12 -19.30 16.07
C PRO A 625 -18.79 -18.77 16.63
N LEU A 626 -18.83 -17.57 17.19
CA LEU A 626 -17.71 -16.95 17.91
C LEU A 626 -17.58 -17.54 19.31
N ASN A 627 -16.35 -17.61 19.81
CA ASN A 627 -16.02 -18.16 21.12
C ASN A 627 -15.06 -17.24 21.87
N CYS A 628 -14.87 -17.49 23.17
CA CYS A 628 -13.91 -16.74 23.98
C CYS A 628 -12.50 -16.74 23.33
N GLY A 629 -11.98 -15.54 23.06
CA GLY A 629 -10.69 -15.32 22.39
C GLY A 629 -10.77 -15.16 20.87
N ASP A 630 -11.94 -15.31 20.25
CA ASP A 630 -12.19 -14.83 18.89
C ASP A 630 -12.33 -13.28 18.89
N ARG A 631 -12.15 -12.64 17.72
CA ARG A 631 -12.06 -11.18 17.61
C ARG A 631 -13.15 -10.58 16.72
N VAL A 632 -13.56 -9.36 17.05
CA VAL A 632 -14.30 -8.47 16.14
C VAL A 632 -13.32 -7.38 15.71
N GLY A 633 -13.05 -7.31 14.40
CA GLY A 633 -12.22 -6.28 13.78
C GLY A 633 -13.00 -4.97 13.67
N HIS A 634 -12.33 -3.86 13.97
CA HIS A 634 -12.87 -2.49 13.95
C HIS A 634 -13.97 -2.20 14.98
N GLY A 635 -15.19 -2.67 14.75
CA GLY A 635 -16.34 -2.41 15.64
C GLY A 635 -16.63 -0.93 15.88
N LEU A 636 -16.33 -0.07 14.91
CA LEU A 636 -16.44 1.40 15.07
C LEU A 636 -17.86 1.85 15.39
N ALA A 637 -18.88 1.17 14.85
CA ALA A 637 -20.28 1.47 15.12
C ALA A 637 -20.62 1.51 16.63
N LEU A 638 -20.01 0.63 17.45
CA LEU A 638 -20.25 0.60 18.90
C LEU A 638 -19.69 1.82 19.64
N GLY A 639 -18.65 2.45 19.10
CA GLY A 639 -17.97 3.59 19.74
C GLY A 639 -18.54 4.95 19.36
N ILE A 640 -19.54 5.01 18.47
CA ILE A 640 -20.12 6.26 17.98
C ILE A 640 -21.26 6.70 18.90
N GLU A 641 -21.17 7.94 19.40
CA GLU A 641 -22.27 8.58 20.14
C GLU A 641 -23.47 8.86 19.21
N PRO A 642 -24.64 8.24 19.41
CA PRO A 642 -25.76 8.34 18.49
C PRO A 642 -26.27 9.75 18.25
N ARG A 643 -26.29 10.61 19.29
CA ARG A 643 -26.76 11.99 19.16
C ARG A 643 -25.85 12.81 18.26
N GLU A 644 -24.54 12.73 18.49
CA GLU A 644 -23.53 13.40 17.68
C GLU A 644 -23.56 12.95 16.22
N TRP A 645 -23.72 11.64 16.00
CA TRP A 645 -23.85 11.10 14.66
C TRP A 645 -25.09 11.63 13.95
N ALA A 646 -26.24 11.66 14.63
CA ALA A 646 -27.49 12.17 14.05
C ALA A 646 -27.39 13.66 13.69
N HIS A 647 -26.78 14.48 14.55
CA HIS A 647 -26.53 15.90 14.28
C HIS A 647 -25.62 16.13 13.06
N ARG A 648 -24.62 15.27 12.83
CA ARG A 648 -23.70 15.39 11.69
C ARG A 648 -24.27 14.82 10.40
N ALA A 649 -24.98 13.71 10.48
CA ALA A 649 -25.41 12.94 9.30
C ALA A 649 -26.50 13.67 8.50
N MET A 650 -27.40 14.41 9.16
CA MET A 650 -28.50 15.24 8.61
C MET A 650 -29.42 14.57 7.58
N ARG A 651 -28.90 14.18 6.40
CA ARG A 651 -29.62 13.46 5.34
C ARG A 651 -28.76 12.32 4.79
N ILE A 652 -29.33 11.13 4.72
CA ILE A 652 -28.62 9.92 4.29
C ILE A 652 -29.33 9.31 3.09
N ALA A 653 -28.55 8.95 2.08
CA ALA A 653 -29.00 8.11 0.98
C ALA A 653 -28.58 6.66 1.29
N MET A 654 -29.54 5.74 1.33
CA MET A 654 -29.29 4.31 1.59
C MET A 654 -30.23 3.43 0.76
N PRO A 655 -29.88 2.16 0.50
CA PRO A 655 -30.79 1.21 -0.13
C PRO A 655 -32.08 1.05 0.68
N ARG A 656 -33.22 0.90 -0.01
CA ARG A 656 -34.51 0.63 0.63
C ARG A 656 -34.47 -0.66 1.44
N GLU A 657 -33.78 -1.67 0.92
CA GLU A 657 -33.60 -2.97 1.56
C GLU A 657 -32.83 -2.86 2.89
N ASP A 658 -31.71 -2.14 2.93
CA ASP A 658 -30.97 -1.94 4.19
C ASP A 658 -31.85 -1.22 5.23
N ARG A 659 -32.63 -0.22 4.82
CA ARG A 659 -33.53 0.49 5.76
C ARG A 659 -34.62 -0.43 6.30
N TRP A 660 -35.17 -1.28 5.44
CA TRP A 660 -36.18 -2.27 5.81
C TRP A 660 -35.61 -3.29 6.81
N MET A 661 -34.42 -3.84 6.53
CA MET A 661 -33.74 -4.78 7.44
C MET A 661 -33.34 -4.14 8.78
N ASP A 662 -32.88 -2.88 8.77
CA ASP A 662 -32.57 -2.15 10.00
C ASP A 662 -33.80 -2.00 10.91
N LEU A 663 -34.98 -1.77 10.33
CA LEU A 663 -36.24 -1.62 11.06
C LEU A 663 -36.77 -2.95 11.60
N ILE A 664 -36.65 -4.03 10.82
CA ILE A 664 -36.98 -5.39 11.29
C ILE A 664 -36.08 -5.76 12.47
N TRP A 665 -34.78 -5.50 12.35
CA TRP A 665 -33.82 -5.73 13.42
C TRP A 665 -34.17 -4.91 14.66
N GLU A 666 -34.45 -3.61 14.53
CA GLU A 666 -34.88 -2.76 15.64
C GLU A 666 -36.10 -3.36 16.35
N ARG A 667 -37.15 -3.73 15.60
CA ARG A 667 -38.36 -4.34 16.18
C ARG A 667 -38.06 -5.65 16.90
N SER A 668 -37.33 -6.56 16.25
CA SER A 668 -36.98 -7.87 16.80
C SER A 668 -36.13 -7.75 18.06
N TRP A 669 -35.15 -6.85 18.05
CA TRP A 669 -34.26 -6.58 19.19
C TRP A 669 -35.04 -6.15 20.43
N HIS A 670 -35.97 -5.20 20.27
CA HIS A 670 -36.86 -4.74 21.32
C HIS A 670 -37.77 -5.85 21.85
N GLY A 671 -38.31 -6.69 20.97
CA GLY A 671 -39.13 -7.84 21.34
C GLY A 671 -38.38 -8.87 22.19
N GLN A 672 -37.13 -9.16 21.82
CA GLN A 672 -36.29 -10.15 22.51
C GLN A 672 -35.72 -9.65 23.85
N HIS A 673 -35.40 -8.36 23.97
CA HIS A 673 -34.69 -7.80 25.12
C HIS A 673 -35.58 -7.00 26.08
N GLY A 674 -36.88 -6.88 25.81
CA GLY A 674 -37.84 -6.22 26.70
C GLY A 674 -37.63 -4.70 26.84
N SER A 675 -36.89 -4.07 25.92
CA SER A 675 -36.69 -2.62 25.93
C SER A 675 -37.96 -1.89 25.50
N LYS A 676 -38.35 -0.85 26.23
CA LYS A 676 -39.60 -0.10 25.96
C LYS A 676 -39.48 0.70 24.67
N PHE A 677 -40.20 0.28 23.63
CA PHE A 677 -40.63 1.18 22.55
C PHE A 677 -41.50 2.28 23.15
N SER A 678 -41.33 3.54 22.70
CA SER A 678 -42.47 4.46 22.76
C SER A 678 -43.54 3.95 21.77
N SER A 679 -44.81 4.10 22.11
CA SER A 679 -45.94 3.70 21.24
C SER A 679 -45.76 4.26 19.83
N ASP A 680 -45.41 5.55 19.75
CA ASP A 680 -45.29 6.30 18.50
C ASP A 680 -44.14 5.77 17.63
N ARG A 681 -43.02 5.36 18.26
CA ARG A 681 -41.90 4.78 17.54
C ARG A 681 -42.25 3.39 17.01
N ARG A 682 -42.96 2.58 17.80
CA ARG A 682 -43.38 1.24 17.35
C ARG A 682 -44.27 1.33 16.13
N THR A 683 -45.33 2.15 16.19
CA THR A 683 -46.25 2.34 15.05
C THR A 683 -45.49 2.82 13.82
N TYR A 684 -44.59 3.81 13.97
CA TYR A 684 -43.76 4.28 12.86
C TYR A 684 -42.89 3.17 12.26
N VAL A 685 -42.22 2.36 13.08
CA VAL A 685 -41.36 1.26 12.60
C VAL A 685 -42.19 0.22 11.85
N GLU A 686 -43.32 -0.20 12.40
CA GLU A 686 -44.20 -1.20 11.79
C GLU A 686 -44.79 -0.69 10.46
N ASP A 687 -45.30 0.54 10.42
CA ASP A 687 -45.83 1.17 9.20
C ASP A 687 -44.76 1.34 8.11
N GLU A 688 -43.55 1.75 8.50
CA GLU A 688 -42.45 1.96 7.57
C GLU A 688 -41.92 0.64 7.00
N ILE A 689 -41.93 -0.44 7.79
CA ILE A 689 -41.63 -1.81 7.32
C ILE A 689 -42.62 -2.23 6.24
N LEU A 690 -43.93 -2.04 6.48
CA LEU A 690 -44.98 -2.34 5.49
C LEU A 690 -44.80 -1.52 4.21
N ARG A 691 -44.58 -0.21 4.36
CA ARG A 691 -44.38 0.71 3.24
C ARG A 691 -43.13 0.38 2.41
N LEU A 692 -42.07 -0.11 3.03
CA LEU A 692 -40.84 -0.51 2.33
C LEU A 692 -41.00 -1.88 1.67
N SER A 693 -41.63 -2.85 2.35
CA SER A 693 -41.94 -4.17 1.77
C SER A 693 -42.69 -4.03 0.45
N LYS A 694 -43.78 -3.24 0.45
CA LYS A 694 -44.57 -2.98 -0.77
C LYS A 694 -43.76 -2.37 -1.91
N LYS A 695 -42.71 -1.60 -1.61
CA LYS A 695 -41.84 -0.98 -2.62
C LYS A 695 -40.69 -1.88 -3.10
N ILE A 696 -40.39 -2.95 -2.37
CA ILE A 696 -39.28 -3.86 -2.65
C ILE A 696 -39.81 -5.12 -3.34
N PHE A 697 -40.93 -5.66 -2.86
CA PHE A 697 -41.46 -6.96 -3.26
C PHE A 697 -42.80 -6.88 -3.99
N ASP A 698 -43.39 -5.70 -4.13
CA ASP A 698 -44.77 -5.49 -4.61
C ASP A 698 -45.86 -6.25 -3.80
N GLU A 699 -45.53 -6.68 -2.58
CA GLU A 699 -46.40 -7.40 -1.65
C GLU A 699 -46.41 -6.75 -0.25
N ASP A 700 -47.57 -6.83 0.43
CA ASP A 700 -47.72 -6.39 1.81
C ASP A 700 -47.14 -7.45 2.77
N TYR A 701 -46.23 -7.06 3.65
CA TYR A 701 -45.71 -7.95 4.70
C TYR A 701 -46.76 -8.10 5.80
N HIS A 702 -47.06 -9.32 6.25
CA HIS A 702 -48.00 -9.55 7.35
C HIS A 702 -47.26 -10.09 8.57
N TRP A 703 -47.42 -9.42 9.72
CA TRP A 703 -46.85 -9.85 11.00
C TRP A 703 -47.46 -11.19 11.44
N THR A 704 -46.65 -12.22 11.63
CA THR A 704 -47.11 -13.44 12.30
C THR A 704 -46.72 -13.42 13.78
N THR A 705 -47.44 -14.16 14.63
CA THR A 705 -47.17 -14.24 16.09
C THR A 705 -45.83 -14.90 16.44
N HIS A 706 -45.06 -15.34 15.44
CA HIS A 706 -43.75 -15.96 15.60
C HIS A 706 -42.58 -15.08 15.08
N ASP A 707 -42.86 -13.86 14.60
CA ASP A 707 -41.88 -12.85 14.13
C ASP A 707 -41.69 -11.68 15.13
#